data_AF-A0A7V9JB15-F1
#
_entry.id   AF-A0A7V9JB15-F1
#
_cell.length_a   1.000
_cell.length_b   1.000
_cell.length_c   1.000
_cell.angle_alpha   90.00
_cell.angle_beta   90.00
_cell.angle_gamma   90.00
#
_symmetry.space_group_name_H-M   'P 1'
#
loop_
_entity.id
_entity.type
_entity.pdbx_description
1 polymer ?
#
loop_
_entity_poly.entity_id
_entity_poly.type
_entity_poly.pdbx_seq_one_letter_code
_entity_poly.pdbx_strand_id
1 'polypeptide(L)'
;MTTHVVGFALTPQQTDLVRCVAEEGGGQLFGAANAQQLSGALTSAIAAAGVTGTPGPLPPVTAPAPLADVRTLAYHQITSWSAAANERGEEAPILSDDGQRLTFARAPGTGDAANPNRIFVANADGSGETEVDAYTPLCGCGSTIDLSGNGLRVVSSDRVQLRVAEASGGGGRELLALDSGEINAVRISGDGSTVVFRIYRDTTIRGTSPSQPIQRGIYAINPDGSGLRQLAGPNNIAPVLGVTPDQAGFFGGSSGLDVSANGARIVFTMFVPAVAGGGSGEGLFAVNSDGSGARKLLEASNVTAAAISGDGTRVAHVTYTAATGLQEAVVAGFDGDGQRTLTDSNTPHPGTGGNLPSGERIQLSMDGSRLLLGSTGLLYDTASGQALALGVGAPGGPTDPAALVIDGLYRATMDAGATRALYLFQPYDQPYQLVQVDLNPADLGGAPAIDDPNVSPQYVLTEGGSTATVSARVTPPSGSLWVSSRVLRDGLPDANTYTGQLADDGATSGDATAQDGLFTSNGIYTDCCAEVGPRTLRIKAENRASDGLQHATAVDVAPFQVSTTPIEGGPTPTTPSPATPPIPTVPPPTTVPGMDLAAQATIAAQAALIATLEAQPAVTASAGLTPTLIVPSPTLPPVPPTVPPLLTPLPVTPPTGPGLTQATPTPDAFITPDPAECTITPRAAEALSSLTASPDPAVIGAFAVASAAPGLDIPAGIPADEAIMRVIEDTYRLMTACFNAGNDLAAYALWTDDGLRQFQVSPPAGAQAPRPEGERFGFRVTEVRTLPDGRVAAVWDQLAFRSSATFVQLLVQQDNRYMIDETIDLAIPAVSDPGPASPTAGSGASG
;
A
#
# COMPACT_ATOMS: atom_id res chain seq x y z
N MET A 1 -43.66 -7.23 -16.41
CA MET A 1 -42.25 -7.03 -16.78
C MET A 1 -42.23 -6.61 -18.23
N THR A 2 -41.46 -5.58 -18.58
CA THR A 2 -41.26 -5.14 -19.96
C THR A 2 -39.93 -5.70 -20.44
N THR A 3 -39.92 -6.47 -21.52
CA THR A 3 -38.70 -7.11 -22.05
C THR A 3 -38.27 -6.48 -23.36
N HIS A 4 -37.22 -5.65 -23.31
CA HIS A 4 -36.56 -5.15 -24.52
C HIS A 4 -35.47 -6.14 -24.96
N VAL A 5 -35.31 -6.33 -26.26
CA VAL A 5 -34.30 -7.24 -26.83
C VAL A 5 -33.36 -6.43 -27.72
N VAL A 6 -32.05 -6.62 -27.58
CA VAL A 6 -31.07 -6.06 -28.52
C VAL A 6 -30.55 -7.18 -29.41
N GLY A 7 -30.78 -7.05 -30.72
CA GLY A 7 -30.34 -8.01 -31.72
C GLY A 7 -29.10 -7.52 -32.46
N PHE A 8 -28.01 -8.28 -32.45
CA PHE A 8 -26.78 -7.96 -33.16
C PHE A 8 -26.54 -8.89 -34.35
N ALA A 9 -26.34 -8.33 -35.54
CA ALA A 9 -26.05 -9.06 -36.77
C ALA A 9 -27.05 -10.20 -37.07
N LEU A 10 -28.33 -10.01 -36.71
CA LEU A 10 -29.36 -11.02 -36.90
C LEU A 10 -29.73 -11.15 -38.38
N THR A 11 -29.89 -12.38 -38.84
CA THR A 11 -30.59 -12.66 -40.11
C THR A 11 -32.06 -12.22 -40.02
N PRO A 12 -32.76 -12.03 -41.15
CA PRO A 12 -34.19 -11.72 -41.13
C PRO A 12 -35.01 -12.73 -40.31
N GLN A 13 -34.71 -14.02 -40.45
CA GLN A 13 -35.38 -15.10 -39.72
C GLN A 13 -35.14 -15.02 -38.21
N GLN A 14 -33.91 -14.73 -37.79
CA GLN A 14 -33.59 -14.53 -36.37
C GLN A 14 -34.23 -13.25 -35.83
N THR A 15 -34.28 -12.19 -36.64
CA THR A 15 -34.92 -10.91 -36.29
C THR A 15 -36.39 -11.13 -35.97
N ASP A 16 -37.10 -11.92 -36.79
CA ASP A 16 -38.51 -12.22 -36.55
C ASP A 16 -38.72 -13.09 -35.30
N LEU A 17 -37.83 -14.06 -35.04
CA LEU A 17 -37.88 -14.88 -33.82
C LEU A 17 -37.70 -14.05 -32.55
N VAL A 18 -36.70 -13.16 -32.51
CA VAL A 18 -36.43 -12.34 -31.31
C VAL A 18 -37.40 -11.17 -31.17
N ARG A 19 -38.01 -10.71 -32.27
CA ARG A 19 -39.09 -9.72 -32.23
C ARG A 19 -40.29 -10.27 -31.46
N CYS A 20 -40.65 -11.53 -31.70
CA CYS A 20 -41.73 -12.21 -30.98
C CYS A 20 -41.50 -12.18 -29.47
N VAL A 21 -40.26 -12.43 -29.02
CA VAL A 21 -39.89 -12.38 -27.58
C VAL A 21 -40.03 -10.97 -27.01
N ALA A 22 -39.58 -9.95 -27.73
CA ALA A 22 -39.73 -8.56 -27.29
C ALA A 22 -41.20 -8.14 -27.20
N GLU A 23 -42.02 -8.54 -28.17
CA GLU A 23 -43.46 -8.23 -28.23
C GLU A 23 -44.26 -8.97 -27.15
N GLU A 24 -43.99 -10.26 -26.92
CA GLU A 24 -44.64 -11.04 -25.86
C GLU A 24 -44.29 -10.50 -24.47
N GLY A 25 -43.07 -9.99 -24.29
CA GLY A 25 -42.66 -9.29 -23.08
C GLY A 25 -43.09 -7.82 -23.02
N GLY A 26 -43.89 -7.32 -23.96
CA GLY A 26 -44.38 -5.94 -23.98
C GLY A 26 -43.32 -4.86 -24.24
N GLY A 27 -42.11 -5.23 -24.67
CA GLY A 27 -41.02 -4.31 -24.99
C GLY A 27 -40.79 -4.15 -26.49
N GLN A 28 -39.55 -3.82 -26.88
CA GLN A 28 -39.16 -3.49 -28.25
C GLN A 28 -37.86 -4.22 -28.64
N LEU A 29 -37.74 -4.56 -29.92
CA LEU A 29 -36.50 -5.06 -30.52
C LEU A 29 -35.66 -3.90 -31.06
N PHE A 30 -34.43 -3.78 -30.60
CA PHE A 30 -33.43 -2.84 -31.10
C PHE A 30 -32.39 -3.60 -31.92
N GLY A 31 -32.44 -3.46 -33.24
CA GLY A 31 -31.52 -4.14 -34.15
C GLY A 31 -30.25 -3.32 -34.41
N ALA A 32 -29.10 -4.00 -34.43
CA ALA A 32 -27.83 -3.46 -34.89
C ALA A 32 -27.23 -4.37 -35.97
N ALA A 33 -26.96 -3.82 -37.16
CA ALA A 33 -26.39 -4.59 -38.26
C ALA A 33 -24.86 -4.74 -38.17
N ASN A 34 -24.21 -3.91 -37.34
CA ASN A 34 -22.75 -3.88 -37.15
C ASN A 34 -22.39 -3.26 -35.79
N ALA A 35 -21.11 -3.35 -35.42
CA ALA A 35 -20.60 -2.90 -34.12
C ALA A 35 -20.83 -1.40 -33.86
N GLN A 36 -20.78 -0.56 -34.90
CA GLN A 36 -21.03 0.88 -34.77
C GLN A 36 -22.48 1.17 -34.35
N GLN A 37 -23.44 0.36 -34.81
CA GLN A 37 -24.86 0.52 -34.48
C GLN A 37 -25.25 -0.11 -33.13
N LEU A 38 -24.43 -1.03 -32.59
CA LEU A 38 -24.75 -1.76 -31.37
C LEU A 38 -24.86 -0.83 -30.15
N SER A 39 -23.95 0.13 -30.03
CA SER A 39 -23.97 1.11 -28.93
C SER A 39 -25.27 1.96 -28.96
N GLY A 40 -25.71 2.38 -30.14
CA GLY A 40 -26.97 3.10 -30.32
C GLY A 40 -28.20 2.25 -30.00
N ALA A 41 -28.19 0.98 -30.37
CA ALA A 41 -29.26 0.03 -30.04
C ALA A 41 -29.34 -0.25 -28.52
N LEU A 42 -28.20 -0.42 -27.85
CA LEU A 42 -28.14 -0.57 -26.38
C LEU A 42 -28.67 0.67 -25.67
N THR A 43 -28.21 1.85 -26.09
CA THR A 43 -28.64 3.13 -25.50
C THR A 43 -30.14 3.34 -25.66
N SER A 44 -30.69 3.02 -26.84
CA SER A 44 -32.12 3.11 -27.11
C SER A 44 -32.93 2.10 -26.30
N ALA A 45 -32.42 0.88 -26.11
CA ALA A 45 -33.07 -0.14 -25.30
C ALA A 45 -33.11 0.23 -23.81
N ILE A 46 -32.01 0.76 -23.28
CA ILE A 46 -31.89 1.26 -21.91
C ILE A 46 -32.84 2.45 -21.69
N ALA A 47 -32.88 3.40 -22.64
CA ALA A 47 -33.81 4.53 -22.60
C ALA A 47 -35.28 4.07 -22.68
N ALA A 48 -35.60 3.10 -23.53
CA ALA A 48 -36.95 2.55 -23.67
C ALA A 48 -37.39 1.75 -22.44
N ALA A 49 -36.45 1.11 -21.74
CA ALA A 49 -36.69 0.46 -20.45
C ALA A 49 -36.96 1.46 -19.31
N GLY A 50 -36.91 2.78 -19.58
CA GLY A 50 -37.03 3.81 -18.56
C GLY A 50 -35.81 3.87 -17.62
N VAL A 51 -34.73 3.18 -17.96
CA VAL A 51 -33.47 3.22 -17.22
C VAL A 51 -32.70 4.43 -17.74
N THR A 52 -33.09 5.63 -17.30
CA THR A 52 -32.27 6.83 -17.52
C THR A 52 -31.08 6.80 -16.55
N GLY A 53 -30.20 5.82 -16.75
CA GLY A 53 -28.94 5.71 -16.04
C GLY A 53 -27.81 6.17 -16.94
N THR A 54 -27.61 7.48 -17.08
CA THR A 54 -26.23 7.98 -16.98
C THR A 54 -25.63 7.33 -15.73
N PRO A 55 -24.33 6.95 -15.68
CA PRO A 55 -23.70 6.60 -14.41
C PRO A 55 -24.17 7.63 -13.41
N GLY A 56 -24.92 7.17 -12.40
CA GLY A 56 -25.57 8.09 -11.48
C GLY A 56 -24.48 9.01 -10.96
N PRO A 57 -24.71 10.33 -10.86
CA PRO A 57 -23.76 11.17 -10.13
C PRO A 57 -23.45 10.45 -8.84
N LEU A 58 -22.15 10.31 -8.52
CA LEU A 58 -21.72 9.73 -7.24
C LEU A 58 -22.63 10.33 -6.16
N PRO A 59 -23.20 9.51 -5.26
CA PRO A 59 -24.07 10.03 -4.22
C PRO A 59 -23.35 11.21 -3.55
N PRO A 60 -24.06 12.32 -3.26
CA PRO A 60 -23.42 13.51 -2.73
C PRO A 60 -22.65 13.12 -1.47
N VAL A 61 -21.33 13.18 -1.57
CA VAL A 61 -20.44 12.94 -0.43
C VAL A 61 -20.71 14.09 0.53
N THR A 62 -21.21 13.75 1.73
CA THR A 62 -21.43 14.75 2.76
C THR A 62 -20.07 15.28 3.20
N ALA A 63 -19.95 16.59 3.36
CA ALA A 63 -18.69 17.20 3.82
C ALA A 63 -18.25 16.52 5.13
N PRO A 64 -16.94 16.20 5.28
CA PRO A 64 -16.45 15.54 6.49
C PRO A 64 -16.73 16.42 7.72
N ALA A 65 -17.06 15.79 8.86
CA ALA A 65 -17.15 16.51 10.12
C ALA A 65 -15.83 17.23 10.44
N PRO A 66 -15.84 18.40 11.11
CA PRO A 66 -14.64 19.01 11.64
C PRO A 66 -13.83 18.00 12.46
N LEU A 67 -12.49 17.99 12.33
CA LEU A 67 -11.66 17.02 13.07
C LEU A 67 -11.83 17.14 14.58
N ALA A 68 -12.09 18.35 15.09
CA ALA A 68 -12.40 18.58 16.50
C ALA A 68 -13.70 17.93 17.00
N ASP A 69 -14.58 17.52 16.07
CA ASP A 69 -15.83 16.82 16.35
C ASP A 69 -15.69 15.30 16.21
N VAL A 70 -14.53 14.79 15.77
CA VAL A 70 -14.24 13.35 15.80
C VAL A 70 -13.93 12.96 17.24
N ARG A 71 -14.84 12.15 17.81
CA ARG A 71 -14.80 11.75 19.22
C ARG A 71 -14.65 10.26 19.39
N THR A 72 -15.09 9.46 18.43
CA THR A 72 -15.08 8.01 18.51
C THR A 72 -14.44 7.41 17.28
N LEU A 73 -13.55 6.45 17.47
CA LEU A 73 -12.95 5.64 16.41
C LEU A 73 -13.27 4.17 16.70
N ALA A 74 -13.78 3.42 15.73
CA ALA A 74 -13.97 1.96 15.86
C ALA A 74 -13.06 1.23 14.88
N TYR A 75 -12.38 0.19 15.34
CA TYR A 75 -11.40 -0.57 14.58
C TYR A 75 -11.86 -2.02 14.48
N HIS A 76 -11.76 -2.59 13.29
CA HIS A 76 -12.14 -3.97 13.02
C HIS A 76 -11.06 -4.65 12.20
N GLN A 77 -10.37 -5.64 12.77
CA GLN A 77 -9.66 -6.61 11.96
C GLN A 77 -10.71 -7.33 11.11
N ILE A 78 -10.55 -7.29 9.79
CA ILE A 78 -11.53 -7.82 8.84
C ILE A 78 -11.03 -9.09 8.13
N THR A 79 -9.77 -9.47 8.33
CA THR A 79 -9.19 -10.68 7.73
C THR A 79 -8.42 -11.52 8.74
N SER A 80 -8.32 -12.82 8.44
CA SER A 80 -7.52 -13.82 9.19
C SER A 80 -6.77 -14.71 8.20
N TRP A 81 -6.06 -14.09 7.28
CA TRP A 81 -5.38 -14.75 6.18
C TRP A 81 -4.20 -15.60 6.65
N SER A 82 -4.02 -16.76 6.01
CA SER A 82 -2.83 -17.58 6.13
C SER A 82 -1.71 -17.18 5.15
N ALA A 83 -2.00 -16.31 4.19
CA ALA A 83 -1.06 -15.78 3.22
C ALA A 83 -1.26 -14.26 3.08
N ALA A 84 -0.18 -13.49 3.16
CA ALA A 84 -0.24 -12.04 3.10
C ALA A 84 -0.74 -11.54 1.74
N ALA A 85 -1.42 -10.41 1.75
CA ALA A 85 -1.52 -9.55 0.57
C ALA A 85 -0.20 -8.82 0.33
N ASN A 86 -0.04 -8.27 -0.88
CA ASN A 86 1.07 -7.37 -1.18
C ASN A 86 0.98 -6.11 -0.31
N GLU A 87 2.12 -5.71 0.24
CA GLU A 87 2.28 -4.58 1.15
C GLU A 87 3.15 -3.45 0.57
N ARG A 88 3.68 -3.66 -0.64
CA ARG A 88 4.68 -2.79 -1.25
C ARG A 88 4.04 -1.61 -1.96
N GLY A 89 4.11 -0.43 -1.34
CA GLY A 89 3.83 0.84 -2.01
C GLY A 89 2.48 0.87 -2.73
N GLU A 90 2.48 1.04 -4.06
CA GLU A 90 1.26 1.04 -4.89
C GLU A 90 0.60 -0.34 -5.10
N GLU A 91 1.22 -1.42 -4.60
CA GLU A 91 0.65 -2.77 -4.58
C GLU A 91 -0.18 -3.04 -3.30
N ALA A 92 -0.13 -2.11 -2.33
CA ALA A 92 -0.86 -2.23 -1.08
C ALA A 92 -2.39 -2.18 -1.28
N PRO A 93 -3.18 -2.77 -0.37
CA PRO A 93 -4.64 -2.76 -0.47
C PRO A 93 -5.23 -1.35 -0.48
N ILE A 94 -6.36 -1.21 -1.17
CA ILE A 94 -7.04 0.09 -1.32
C ILE A 94 -8.55 -0.05 -1.06
N LEU A 95 -9.09 0.94 -0.34
CA LEU A 95 -10.51 1.15 -0.10
C LEU A 95 -11.14 1.99 -1.23
N SER A 96 -12.38 1.67 -1.63
CA SER A 96 -13.14 2.45 -2.61
C SER A 96 -13.59 3.81 -2.05
N ASP A 97 -13.86 4.78 -2.94
CA ASP A 97 -14.35 6.12 -2.56
C ASP A 97 -15.65 6.08 -1.73
N ASP A 98 -16.53 5.11 -1.98
CA ASP A 98 -17.76 4.89 -1.21
C ASP A 98 -17.57 4.13 0.12
N GLY A 99 -16.34 3.69 0.40
CA GLY A 99 -15.97 2.96 1.60
C GLY A 99 -16.60 1.56 1.72
N GLN A 100 -17.21 1.03 0.67
CA GLN A 100 -17.96 -0.24 0.72
C GLN A 100 -17.15 -1.46 0.26
N ARG A 101 -16.09 -1.25 -0.52
CA ARG A 101 -15.29 -2.33 -1.10
C ARG A 101 -13.82 -2.04 -0.97
N LEU A 102 -13.03 -3.10 -1.01
CA LEU A 102 -11.58 -3.03 -1.04
C LEU A 102 -11.03 -4.00 -2.08
N THR A 103 -9.82 -3.71 -2.57
CA THR A 103 -9.07 -4.63 -3.43
C THR A 103 -7.66 -4.85 -2.88
N PHE A 104 -7.11 -6.04 -3.14
CA PHE A 104 -5.76 -6.42 -2.78
C PHE A 104 -5.21 -7.46 -3.76
N ALA A 105 -3.89 -7.61 -3.80
CA ALA A 105 -3.21 -8.60 -4.63
C ALA A 105 -2.47 -9.65 -3.79
N ARG A 106 -2.31 -10.86 -4.34
CA ARG A 106 -1.35 -11.86 -3.89
C ARG A 106 -0.40 -12.15 -5.06
N ALA A 107 0.78 -11.55 -5.02
CA ALA A 107 1.79 -11.50 -6.07
C ALA A 107 3.21 -11.26 -5.47
N PRO A 108 4.32 -11.56 -6.17
CA PRO A 108 4.41 -12.10 -7.52
C PRO A 108 4.07 -13.60 -7.60
N GLY A 109 3.51 -14.00 -8.73
CA GLY A 109 3.48 -15.39 -9.18
C GLY A 109 4.83 -15.89 -9.70
N THR A 110 4.93 -17.16 -10.11
CA THR A 110 6.19 -17.81 -10.53
C THR A 110 6.45 -17.78 -12.04
N GLY A 111 5.73 -16.94 -12.80
CA GLY A 111 5.85 -16.88 -14.27
C GLY A 111 5.30 -18.11 -15.00
N ASP A 112 4.73 -19.07 -14.25
CA ASP A 112 3.92 -20.16 -14.78
C ASP A 112 2.42 -19.93 -14.50
N ALA A 113 1.56 -20.67 -15.19
CA ALA A 113 0.12 -20.54 -15.04
C ALA A 113 -0.44 -21.18 -13.76
N ALA A 114 0.35 -22.00 -13.05
CA ALA A 114 -0.08 -22.64 -11.81
C ALA A 114 0.02 -21.67 -10.61
N ASN A 115 0.98 -20.74 -10.64
CA ASN A 115 1.11 -19.69 -9.63
C ASN A 115 1.05 -18.31 -10.31
N PRO A 116 -0.15 -17.84 -10.71
CA PRO A 116 -0.34 -16.51 -11.31
C PRO A 116 -0.28 -15.40 -10.26
N ASN A 117 -0.19 -14.14 -10.73
CA ASN A 117 -0.62 -12.99 -9.93
C ASN A 117 -2.13 -13.07 -9.75
N ARG A 118 -2.62 -12.90 -8.51
CA ARG A 118 -4.04 -12.99 -8.17
C ARG A 118 -4.55 -11.67 -7.60
N ILE A 119 -5.70 -11.22 -8.08
CA ILE A 119 -6.32 -9.95 -7.69
C ILE A 119 -7.68 -10.26 -7.08
N PHE A 120 -7.96 -9.67 -5.91
CA PHE A 120 -9.15 -9.94 -5.12
C PHE A 120 -9.92 -8.65 -4.84
N VAL A 121 -11.24 -8.76 -4.79
CA VAL A 121 -12.13 -7.74 -4.22
C VAL A 121 -12.87 -8.35 -3.04
N ALA A 122 -13.08 -7.56 -1.99
CA ALA A 122 -13.93 -7.89 -0.86
C ALA A 122 -14.81 -6.69 -0.50
N ASN A 123 -15.84 -6.93 0.31
CA ASN A 123 -16.54 -5.85 1.01
C ASN A 123 -15.60 -5.24 2.07
N ALA A 124 -15.88 -4.00 2.48
CA ALA A 124 -15.05 -3.30 3.46
C ALA A 124 -15.05 -3.98 4.84
N ASP A 125 -16.09 -4.75 5.17
CA ASP A 125 -16.17 -5.58 6.37
C ASP A 125 -15.37 -6.91 6.27
N GLY A 126 -14.65 -7.13 5.17
CA GLY A 126 -13.86 -8.34 4.89
C GLY A 126 -14.68 -9.50 4.32
N SER A 127 -16.00 -9.39 4.24
CA SER A 127 -16.85 -10.42 3.65
C SER A 127 -16.77 -10.43 2.12
N GLY A 128 -17.21 -11.52 1.50
CA GLY A 128 -17.36 -11.58 0.04
C GLY A 128 -16.05 -11.56 -0.76
N GLU A 129 -14.91 -11.93 -0.16
CA GLU A 129 -13.63 -12.08 -0.87
C GLU A 129 -13.82 -12.92 -2.14
N THR A 130 -13.51 -12.33 -3.29
CA THR A 130 -13.68 -12.92 -4.61
C THR A 130 -12.44 -12.65 -5.45
N GLU A 131 -11.84 -13.70 -6.02
CA GLU A 131 -10.79 -13.54 -7.03
C GLU A 131 -11.42 -13.00 -8.31
N VAL A 132 -11.01 -11.80 -8.73
CA VAL A 132 -11.55 -11.10 -9.91
C VAL A 132 -10.65 -11.22 -11.13
N ASP A 133 -9.34 -11.41 -10.92
CA ASP A 133 -8.37 -11.68 -11.97
C ASP A 133 -7.27 -12.64 -11.50
N ALA A 134 -6.75 -13.42 -12.43
CA ALA A 134 -5.59 -14.26 -12.26
C ALA A 134 -4.83 -14.35 -13.58
N TYR A 135 -3.55 -13.97 -13.59
CA TYR A 135 -2.75 -13.94 -14.82
C TYR A 135 -1.28 -14.28 -14.56
N THR A 136 -0.65 -14.94 -15.53
CA THR A 136 0.78 -15.28 -15.47
C THR A 136 1.61 -14.00 -15.62
N PRO A 137 2.46 -13.64 -14.63
CA PRO A 137 3.28 -12.45 -14.74
C PRO A 137 4.35 -12.60 -15.83
N LEU A 138 4.62 -11.52 -16.55
CA LEU A 138 5.60 -11.48 -17.64
C LEU A 138 6.98 -10.96 -17.22
N CYS A 139 7.14 -10.44 -16.00
CA CYS A 139 8.44 -10.02 -15.46
C CYS A 139 8.75 -10.54 -14.04
N GLY A 140 7.97 -11.47 -13.50
CA GLY A 140 8.12 -11.93 -12.11
C GLY A 140 7.91 -10.82 -11.06
N CYS A 141 7.25 -9.72 -11.48
CA CYS A 141 6.99 -8.55 -10.67
C CYS A 141 5.68 -8.72 -9.87
N GLY A 142 5.56 -7.96 -8.77
CA GLY A 142 4.29 -7.79 -8.06
C GLY A 142 3.22 -7.16 -8.95
N SER A 143 2.01 -6.99 -8.41
CA SER A 143 0.90 -6.37 -9.15
C SER A 143 0.54 -5.05 -8.51
N THR A 144 0.75 -3.95 -9.25
CA THR A 144 0.17 -2.65 -8.86
C THR A 144 -1.32 -2.72 -9.13
N ILE A 145 -2.13 -2.16 -8.23
CA ILE A 145 -3.60 -2.23 -8.29
C ILE A 145 -4.23 -0.88 -8.03
N ASP A 146 -5.43 -0.66 -8.56
CA ASP A 146 -6.29 0.47 -8.20
C ASP A 146 -7.77 0.11 -8.35
N LEU A 147 -8.65 0.81 -7.63
CA LEU A 147 -10.09 0.50 -7.51
C LEU A 147 -10.93 1.72 -7.89
N SER A 148 -11.98 1.54 -8.70
CA SER A 148 -12.93 2.62 -8.98
C SER A 148 -13.67 3.04 -7.70
N GLY A 149 -14.20 4.25 -7.68
CA GLY A 149 -14.80 4.85 -6.48
C GLY A 149 -16.03 4.11 -5.94
N ASN A 150 -16.78 3.43 -6.82
CA ASN A 150 -17.88 2.54 -6.44
C ASN A 150 -17.46 1.09 -6.18
N GLY A 151 -16.16 0.80 -6.22
CA GLY A 151 -15.59 -0.52 -6.03
C GLY A 151 -15.96 -1.57 -7.09
N LEU A 152 -16.50 -1.17 -8.25
CA LEU A 152 -16.97 -2.10 -9.29
C LEU A 152 -15.89 -2.51 -10.29
N ARG A 153 -14.78 -1.77 -10.41
CA ARG A 153 -13.70 -2.08 -11.36
C ARG A 153 -12.35 -2.00 -10.70
N VAL A 154 -11.52 -3.01 -10.99
CA VAL A 154 -10.13 -3.06 -10.57
C VAL A 154 -9.25 -2.97 -11.80
N VAL A 155 -8.20 -2.14 -11.73
CA VAL A 155 -7.11 -2.19 -12.69
C VAL A 155 -5.89 -2.80 -12.03
N SER A 156 -5.12 -3.56 -12.79
CA SER A 156 -3.89 -4.18 -12.29
C SER A 156 -2.79 -4.17 -13.35
N SER A 157 -1.54 -4.18 -12.91
CA SER A 157 -0.39 -4.30 -13.79
C SER A 157 0.78 -5.01 -13.15
N ASP A 158 1.40 -5.93 -13.90
CA ASP A 158 2.69 -6.52 -13.54
C ASP A 158 3.86 -5.75 -14.16
N ARG A 159 3.67 -4.48 -14.51
CA ARG A 159 4.62 -3.62 -15.25
C ARG A 159 4.75 -3.89 -16.74
N VAL A 160 4.26 -5.01 -17.24
CA VAL A 160 4.28 -5.35 -18.67
C VAL A 160 2.88 -5.30 -19.27
N GLN A 161 1.90 -5.86 -18.55
CA GLN A 161 0.50 -5.95 -18.96
C GLN A 161 -0.35 -5.02 -18.10
N LEU A 162 -1.12 -4.14 -18.72
CA LEU A 162 -2.22 -3.41 -18.09
C LEU A 162 -3.50 -4.22 -18.25
N ARG A 163 -4.20 -4.45 -17.15
CA ARG A 163 -5.40 -5.29 -17.10
C ARG A 163 -6.52 -4.59 -16.35
N VAL A 164 -7.75 -5.02 -16.63
CA VAL A 164 -8.95 -4.59 -15.92
C VAL A 164 -9.86 -5.77 -15.63
N ALA A 165 -10.47 -5.77 -14.45
CA ALA A 165 -11.46 -6.76 -14.04
C ALA A 165 -12.68 -6.07 -13.43
N GLU A 166 -13.85 -6.66 -13.64
CA GLU A 166 -15.07 -6.26 -12.95
C GLU A 166 -15.11 -6.94 -11.58
N ALA A 167 -15.54 -6.21 -10.56
CA ALA A 167 -15.58 -6.69 -9.18
C ALA A 167 -16.59 -7.84 -8.96
N SER A 168 -17.51 -8.04 -9.89
CA SER A 168 -18.41 -9.19 -9.91
C SER A 168 -17.70 -10.52 -10.28
N GLY A 169 -16.42 -10.47 -10.64
CA GLY A 169 -15.65 -11.61 -11.13
C GLY A 169 -15.79 -11.81 -12.64
N GLY A 170 -15.32 -12.96 -13.12
CA GLY A 170 -15.32 -13.34 -14.56
C GLY A 170 -13.95 -13.36 -15.22
N GLY A 171 -12.90 -13.02 -14.46
CA GLY A 171 -11.52 -12.93 -14.95
C GLY A 171 -11.22 -11.54 -15.53
N GLY A 172 -9.97 -11.10 -15.41
CA GLY A 172 -9.54 -9.84 -15.98
C GLY A 172 -9.23 -9.97 -17.47
N ARG A 173 -9.23 -8.80 -18.12
CA ARG A 173 -8.90 -8.65 -19.54
C ARG A 173 -7.69 -7.75 -19.69
N GLU A 174 -6.78 -8.16 -20.56
CA GLU A 174 -5.65 -7.32 -20.97
C GLU A 174 -6.15 -6.14 -21.80
N LEU A 175 -5.75 -4.93 -21.41
CA LEU A 175 -5.99 -3.68 -22.13
C LEU A 175 -4.81 -3.32 -23.04
N LEU A 176 -3.59 -3.55 -22.56
CA LEU A 176 -2.34 -3.25 -23.25
C LEU A 176 -1.24 -4.17 -22.71
N ALA A 177 -0.36 -4.65 -23.57
CA ALA A 177 0.89 -5.27 -23.16
C ALA A 177 2.07 -4.64 -23.89
N LEU A 178 3.18 -4.46 -23.18
CA LEU A 178 4.43 -3.92 -23.70
C LEU A 178 5.46 -5.05 -23.91
N ASP A 179 6.45 -4.81 -24.75
CA ASP A 179 7.56 -5.77 -24.91
C ASP A 179 8.52 -5.76 -23.70
N SER A 180 8.48 -4.71 -22.88
CA SER A 180 9.28 -4.54 -21.66
C SER A 180 8.47 -4.04 -20.45
N GLY A 181 9.04 -4.13 -19.24
CA GLY A 181 8.41 -3.76 -17.98
C GLY A 181 8.36 -2.25 -17.70
N GLU A 182 7.82 -1.46 -18.63
CA GLU A 182 7.85 0.01 -18.55
C GLU A 182 6.58 0.64 -17.92
N ILE A 183 5.55 -0.14 -17.60
CA ILE A 183 4.38 0.37 -16.86
C ILE A 183 4.76 0.45 -15.37
N ASN A 184 4.94 1.66 -14.82
CA ASN A 184 5.45 1.84 -13.46
C ASN A 184 4.50 2.61 -12.53
N ALA A 185 3.27 2.88 -12.96
CA ALA A 185 2.15 3.35 -12.14
C ALA A 185 0.84 3.18 -12.91
N VAL A 186 -0.25 2.85 -12.21
CA VAL A 186 -1.61 2.70 -12.77
C VAL A 186 -2.64 3.30 -11.82
N ARG A 187 -3.66 3.96 -12.38
CA ARG A 187 -4.80 4.50 -11.66
C ARG A 187 -6.09 4.35 -12.46
N ILE A 188 -7.24 4.29 -11.79
CA ILE A 188 -8.56 4.36 -12.41
C ILE A 188 -9.35 5.52 -11.81
N SER A 189 -10.07 6.27 -12.63
CA SER A 189 -10.94 7.35 -12.13
C SER A 189 -12.04 6.81 -11.22
N GLY A 190 -12.49 7.62 -10.26
CA GLY A 190 -13.57 7.27 -9.33
C GLY A 190 -14.87 6.81 -10.00
N ASP A 191 -15.23 7.41 -11.14
CA ASP A 191 -16.36 6.99 -11.98
C ASP A 191 -16.12 5.69 -12.77
N GLY A 192 -14.91 5.13 -12.67
CA GLY A 192 -14.48 3.91 -13.33
C GLY A 192 -14.37 4.01 -14.84
N SER A 193 -14.39 5.21 -15.43
CA SER A 193 -14.47 5.42 -16.89
C SER A 193 -13.12 5.55 -17.58
N THR A 194 -12.06 5.88 -16.85
CA THR A 194 -10.73 6.17 -17.41
C THR A 194 -9.64 5.49 -16.60
N VAL A 195 -8.81 4.69 -17.27
CA VAL A 195 -7.58 4.12 -16.71
C VAL A 195 -6.41 5.01 -17.13
N VAL A 196 -5.66 5.53 -16.17
CA VAL A 196 -4.46 6.35 -16.39
C VAL A 196 -3.25 5.53 -15.99
N PHE A 197 -2.19 5.55 -16.81
CA PHE A 197 -0.98 4.80 -16.52
C PHE A 197 0.25 5.52 -17.05
N ARG A 198 1.40 5.18 -16.47
CA ARG A 198 2.70 5.78 -16.80
C ARG A 198 3.60 4.78 -17.50
N ILE A 199 4.16 5.17 -18.64
CA ILE A 199 5.19 4.44 -19.38
C ILE A 199 6.54 5.11 -19.14
N TYR A 200 7.46 4.40 -18.51
CA TYR A 200 8.75 4.92 -18.06
C TYR A 200 9.68 5.33 -19.22
N ARG A 201 9.92 4.42 -20.17
CA ARG A 201 10.78 4.62 -21.36
C ARG A 201 10.04 4.24 -22.64
N ASP A 202 10.53 4.77 -23.76
CA ASP A 202 10.06 4.39 -25.08
C ASP A 202 10.24 2.88 -25.27
N THR A 203 9.20 2.21 -25.78
CA THR A 203 9.18 0.76 -26.00
C THR A 203 8.23 0.43 -27.16
N THR A 204 7.77 -0.81 -27.26
CA THR A 204 6.88 -1.30 -28.30
C THR A 204 5.70 -2.07 -27.70
N ILE A 205 4.56 -2.03 -28.40
CA ILE A 205 3.36 -2.77 -28.02
C ILE A 205 3.56 -4.24 -28.42
N ARG A 206 3.44 -5.12 -27.43
CA ARG A 206 3.61 -6.56 -27.59
C ARG A 206 2.59 -7.14 -28.55
N GLY A 207 3.03 -8.13 -29.33
CA GLY A 207 2.15 -8.89 -30.22
C GLY A 207 1.70 -8.14 -31.48
N THR A 208 2.28 -6.96 -31.77
CA THR A 208 2.03 -6.21 -33.00
C THR A 208 3.02 -6.58 -34.11
N SER A 209 2.54 -6.64 -35.36
CA SER A 209 3.39 -6.87 -36.54
C SER A 209 2.97 -5.94 -37.69
N PRO A 210 3.82 -5.00 -38.14
CA PRO A 210 5.15 -4.70 -37.58
C PRO A 210 5.07 -4.21 -36.12
N SER A 211 6.18 -4.31 -35.40
CA SER A 211 6.28 -3.81 -34.03
C SER A 211 5.86 -2.34 -33.98
N GLN A 212 4.89 -2.03 -33.13
CA GLN A 212 4.31 -0.70 -32.99
C GLN A 212 5.01 0.05 -31.83
N PRO A 213 5.77 1.13 -32.10
CA PRO A 213 6.40 1.92 -31.04
C PRO A 213 5.38 2.66 -30.19
N ILE A 214 5.70 2.80 -28.90
CA ILE A 214 4.99 3.65 -27.95
C ILE A 214 6.01 4.46 -27.15
N GLN A 215 5.81 5.78 -27.07
CA GLN A 215 6.73 6.67 -26.38
C GLN A 215 6.51 6.62 -24.86
N ARG A 216 7.54 6.99 -24.09
CA ARG A 216 7.38 7.29 -22.67
C ARG A 216 6.33 8.39 -22.45
N GLY A 217 5.62 8.35 -21.33
CA GLY A 217 4.59 9.35 -21.05
C GLY A 217 3.52 8.92 -20.06
N ILE A 218 2.53 9.78 -19.88
CA ILE A 218 1.27 9.49 -19.22
C ILE A 218 0.22 9.21 -20.29
N TYR A 219 -0.48 8.09 -20.13
CA TYR A 219 -1.49 7.61 -21.06
C TYR A 219 -2.83 7.44 -20.36
N ALA A 220 -3.90 7.56 -21.14
CA ALA A 220 -5.23 7.15 -20.73
C ALA A 220 -5.79 6.12 -21.72
N ILE A 221 -6.56 5.18 -21.19
CA ILE A 221 -7.31 4.18 -21.96
C ILE A 221 -8.65 3.93 -21.26
N ASN A 222 -9.70 3.64 -22.03
CA ASN A 222 -10.99 3.29 -21.46
C ASN A 222 -10.93 1.83 -20.93
N PRO A 223 -11.72 1.47 -19.90
CA PRO A 223 -11.82 0.11 -19.40
C PRO A 223 -12.26 -0.92 -20.45
N ASP A 224 -12.86 -0.48 -21.57
CA ASP A 224 -13.22 -1.35 -22.70
C ASP A 224 -12.04 -1.55 -23.69
N GLY A 225 -10.88 -0.95 -23.44
CA GLY A 225 -9.67 -1.00 -24.27
C GLY A 225 -9.65 0.01 -25.42
N SER A 226 -10.73 0.78 -25.58
CA SER A 226 -10.78 1.87 -26.57
C SER A 226 -10.10 3.14 -26.04
N GLY A 227 -9.92 4.13 -26.92
CA GLY A 227 -9.54 5.48 -26.51
C GLY A 227 -8.12 5.63 -25.96
N LEU A 228 -7.22 4.68 -26.25
CA LEU A 228 -5.79 4.79 -25.92
C LEU A 228 -5.22 6.09 -26.49
N ARG A 229 -4.71 6.96 -25.62
CA ARG A 229 -4.13 8.25 -25.99
C ARG A 229 -3.04 8.68 -25.00
N GLN A 230 -2.03 9.39 -25.51
CA GLN A 230 -1.01 10.02 -24.67
C GLN A 230 -1.54 11.37 -24.15
N LEU A 231 -1.56 11.55 -22.83
CA LEU A 231 -1.92 12.80 -22.15
C LEU A 231 -0.71 13.71 -21.96
N ALA A 232 0.42 13.12 -21.57
CA ALA A 232 1.68 13.80 -21.41
C ALA A 232 2.82 12.96 -22.00
N GLY A 233 3.74 13.60 -22.70
CA GLY A 233 4.85 12.98 -23.37
C GLY A 233 5.98 13.98 -23.63
N PRO A 234 7.09 13.53 -24.23
CA PRO A 234 8.25 14.39 -24.46
C PRO A 234 7.91 15.69 -25.21
N ASN A 235 7.01 15.62 -26.19
CA ASN A 235 6.65 16.77 -27.03
C ASN A 235 5.87 17.87 -26.27
N ASN A 236 5.01 17.52 -25.31
CA ASN A 236 4.23 18.52 -24.58
C ASN A 236 4.88 18.95 -23.26
N ILE A 237 5.79 18.15 -22.70
CA ILE A 237 6.54 18.53 -21.49
C ILE A 237 7.80 19.34 -21.80
N ALA A 238 8.48 19.09 -22.92
CA ALA A 238 9.69 19.83 -23.27
C ALA A 238 9.50 21.37 -23.25
N PRO A 239 8.41 21.95 -23.78
CA PRO A 239 8.14 23.39 -23.65
C PRO A 239 7.95 23.87 -22.21
N VAL A 240 7.37 23.03 -21.33
CA VAL A 240 7.16 23.34 -19.90
C VAL A 240 8.50 23.41 -19.16
N LEU A 241 9.45 22.56 -19.57
CA LEU A 241 10.80 22.49 -19.01
C LEU A 241 11.80 23.45 -19.67
N GLY A 242 11.48 24.02 -20.83
CA GLY A 242 12.41 24.84 -21.61
C GLY A 242 13.55 24.01 -22.25
N VAL A 243 13.27 22.75 -22.61
CA VAL A 243 14.23 21.82 -23.22
C VAL A 243 13.69 21.29 -24.56
N THR A 244 14.47 20.46 -25.27
CA THR A 244 13.97 19.74 -26.46
C THR A 244 13.29 18.41 -26.07
N PRO A 245 12.41 17.83 -26.91
CA PRO A 245 11.73 16.56 -26.58
C PRO A 245 12.69 15.40 -26.24
N ASP A 246 13.85 15.31 -26.89
CA ASP A 246 14.88 14.32 -26.58
C ASP A 246 15.54 14.54 -25.20
N GLN A 247 15.49 15.76 -24.66
CA GLN A 247 16.00 16.13 -23.34
C GLN A 247 14.96 16.01 -22.23
N ALA A 248 13.68 15.80 -22.55
CA ALA A 248 12.66 15.51 -21.54
C ALA A 248 12.99 14.16 -20.89
N GLY A 249 13.11 14.14 -19.56
CA GLY A 249 13.50 12.96 -18.78
C GLY A 249 12.57 11.77 -18.92
N PHE A 250 12.89 10.68 -18.21
CA PHE A 250 12.01 9.52 -18.16
C PHE A 250 10.80 9.80 -17.27
N PHE A 251 9.66 9.21 -17.63
CA PHE A 251 8.42 9.35 -16.88
C PHE A 251 8.44 8.33 -15.74
N GLY A 252 9.25 8.62 -14.73
CA GLY A 252 9.43 7.78 -13.55
C GLY A 252 9.51 8.61 -12.27
N GLY A 253 9.36 7.93 -11.15
CA GLY A 253 9.45 8.51 -9.83
C GLY A 253 9.01 7.48 -8.80
N SER A 254 9.40 7.69 -7.54
CA SER A 254 9.12 6.77 -6.43
C SER A 254 7.62 6.53 -6.18
N SER A 255 6.79 7.56 -6.41
CA SER A 255 5.31 7.53 -6.36
C SER A 255 4.76 8.73 -7.15
N GLY A 256 3.45 8.92 -7.17
CA GLY A 256 2.84 10.21 -7.48
C GLY A 256 2.17 10.33 -8.84
N LEU A 257 1.58 9.24 -9.36
CA LEU A 257 0.50 9.32 -10.34
C LEU A 257 -0.84 9.31 -9.61
N ASP A 258 -1.73 10.25 -9.92
CA ASP A 258 -3.10 10.25 -9.39
C ASP A 258 -4.10 10.93 -10.33
N VAL A 259 -5.40 10.61 -10.19
CA VAL A 259 -6.47 11.06 -11.11
C VAL A 259 -7.73 11.45 -10.35
N SER A 260 -8.39 12.53 -10.78
CA SER A 260 -9.66 12.97 -10.18
C SER A 260 -10.79 11.96 -10.40
N ALA A 261 -11.86 12.04 -9.60
CA ALA A 261 -12.96 11.08 -9.61
C ALA A 261 -13.65 10.97 -10.98
N ASN A 262 -13.75 12.07 -11.72
CA ASN A 262 -14.31 12.11 -13.08
C ASN A 262 -13.28 11.88 -14.20
N GLY A 263 -12.03 11.55 -13.86
CA GLY A 263 -10.94 11.36 -14.81
C GLY A 263 -10.41 12.64 -15.48
N ALA A 264 -10.96 13.82 -15.15
CA ALA A 264 -10.71 15.06 -15.89
C ALA A 264 -9.33 15.68 -15.65
N ARG A 265 -8.72 15.42 -14.49
CA ARG A 265 -7.46 16.03 -14.04
C ARG A 265 -6.52 14.96 -13.51
N ILE A 266 -5.26 15.08 -13.89
CA ILE A 266 -4.20 14.12 -13.58
C ILE A 266 -3.01 14.87 -13.00
N VAL A 267 -2.42 14.32 -11.94
CA VAL A 267 -1.08 14.70 -11.47
C VAL A 267 -0.12 13.55 -11.66
N PHE A 268 1.13 13.86 -11.98
CA PHE A 268 2.15 12.83 -12.20
C PHE A 268 3.56 13.35 -11.89
N THR A 269 4.42 12.45 -11.47
CA THR A 269 5.86 12.69 -11.30
C THR A 269 6.65 12.20 -12.51
N MET A 270 7.73 12.93 -12.83
CA MET A 270 8.76 12.49 -13.78
C MET A 270 10.14 13.03 -13.40
N PHE A 271 11.19 12.42 -13.93
CA PHE A 271 12.55 12.95 -13.78
C PHE A 271 12.72 14.24 -14.58
N VAL A 272 13.34 15.22 -13.95
CA VAL A 272 13.72 16.52 -14.52
C VAL A 272 15.24 16.67 -14.44
N PRO A 273 15.85 17.60 -15.20
CA PRO A 273 17.27 17.89 -15.03
C PRO A 273 17.63 18.13 -13.57
N ALA A 274 18.76 17.60 -13.12
CA ALA A 274 19.15 17.61 -11.72
C ALA A 274 19.08 19.04 -11.13
N VAL A 275 18.37 19.17 -10.02
CA VAL A 275 18.34 20.41 -9.22
C VAL A 275 19.68 20.60 -8.51
N ALA A 276 20.11 21.87 -8.40
CA ALA A 276 21.33 22.22 -7.67
C ALA A 276 21.19 21.80 -6.19
N GLY A 277 22.00 20.83 -5.75
CA GLY A 277 21.93 20.27 -4.38
C GLY A 277 21.86 18.75 -4.29
N GLY A 278 21.78 18.03 -5.41
CA GLY A 278 21.78 16.56 -5.46
C GLY A 278 20.39 15.92 -5.44
N GLY A 279 20.34 14.58 -5.45
CA GLY A 279 19.13 13.77 -5.59
C GLY A 279 18.85 13.32 -7.03
N SER A 280 17.72 12.62 -7.25
CA SER A 280 17.35 12.08 -8.56
C SER A 280 16.80 13.15 -9.52
N GLY A 281 16.40 14.31 -9.00
CA GLY A 281 15.82 15.40 -9.78
C GLY A 281 14.43 15.01 -10.27
N GLU A 282 13.42 15.28 -9.47
CA GLU A 282 12.03 14.94 -9.80
C GLU A 282 11.17 16.20 -9.83
N GLY A 283 10.20 16.22 -10.75
CA GLY A 283 9.18 17.27 -10.83
C GLY A 283 7.79 16.68 -10.68
N LEU A 284 6.90 17.45 -10.05
CA LEU A 284 5.47 17.16 -10.03
C LEU A 284 4.77 18.00 -11.08
N PHE A 285 3.91 17.37 -11.88
CA PHE A 285 3.22 17.98 -13.01
C PHE A 285 1.71 17.76 -12.91
N ALA A 286 0.96 18.63 -13.55
CA ALA A 286 -0.49 18.54 -13.71
C ALA A 286 -0.86 18.61 -15.19
N VAL A 287 -1.89 17.86 -15.59
CA VAL A 287 -2.43 17.86 -16.97
C VAL A 287 -3.93 17.54 -16.96
N ASN A 288 -4.66 18.06 -17.95
CA ASN A 288 -6.07 17.70 -18.16
C ASN A 288 -6.20 16.38 -18.93
N SER A 289 -7.36 15.74 -18.84
CA SER A 289 -7.68 14.45 -19.49
C SER A 289 -7.70 14.44 -21.01
N ASP A 290 -7.70 15.63 -21.62
CA ASP A 290 -7.56 15.84 -23.06
C ASP A 290 -6.10 16.12 -23.47
N GLY A 291 -5.15 16.08 -22.53
CA GLY A 291 -3.73 16.37 -22.73
C GLY A 291 -3.39 17.87 -22.74
N SER A 292 -4.38 18.75 -22.55
CA SER A 292 -4.17 20.19 -22.45
C SER A 292 -3.68 20.61 -21.05
N GLY A 293 -3.18 21.84 -20.93
CA GLY A 293 -2.87 22.43 -19.63
C GLY A 293 -1.71 21.78 -18.87
N ALA A 294 -0.86 21.02 -19.57
CA ALA A 294 0.35 20.43 -19.01
C ALA A 294 1.23 21.54 -18.39
N ARG A 295 1.59 21.39 -17.12
CA ARG A 295 2.39 22.37 -16.38
C ARG A 295 3.15 21.71 -15.23
N LYS A 296 4.22 22.39 -14.81
CA LYS A 296 5.04 22.01 -13.67
C LYS A 296 4.50 22.68 -12.40
N LEU A 297 4.25 21.90 -11.36
CA LEU A 297 3.83 22.39 -10.04
C LEU A 297 5.05 22.72 -9.18
N LEU A 298 6.07 21.85 -9.19
CA LEU A 298 7.33 22.04 -8.47
C LEU A 298 8.46 21.19 -9.05
N GLU A 299 9.69 21.49 -8.61
CA GLU A 299 10.89 20.66 -8.75
C GLU A 299 11.47 20.40 -7.36
N ALA A 300 11.91 19.18 -7.11
CA ALA A 300 12.51 18.76 -5.85
C ALA A 300 13.66 17.76 -6.09
N SER A 301 14.46 17.48 -5.06
CA SER A 301 15.43 16.39 -5.15
C SER A 301 14.72 15.06 -5.39
N ASN A 302 13.61 14.81 -4.67
CA ASN A 302 12.64 13.75 -4.93
C ASN A 302 11.21 14.21 -4.59
N VAL A 303 10.21 13.65 -5.28
CA VAL A 303 8.79 13.70 -4.94
C VAL A 303 8.38 12.29 -4.51
N THR A 304 8.19 12.10 -3.20
CA THR A 304 8.05 10.77 -2.61
C THR A 304 6.62 10.26 -2.53
N ALA A 305 5.65 11.16 -2.68
CA ALA A 305 4.22 10.87 -2.82
C ALA A 305 3.49 12.06 -3.46
N ALA A 306 2.38 11.80 -4.17
CA ALA A 306 1.45 12.83 -4.63
C ALA A 306 0.02 12.29 -4.73
N ALA A 307 -0.97 13.17 -4.57
CA ALA A 307 -2.39 12.86 -4.71
C ALA A 307 -3.18 14.06 -5.23
N ILE A 308 -4.35 13.81 -5.81
CA ILE A 308 -5.33 14.83 -6.24
C ILE A 308 -6.69 14.55 -5.58
N SER A 309 -7.42 15.61 -5.23
CA SER A 309 -8.79 15.46 -4.70
C SER A 309 -9.75 14.91 -5.75
N GLY A 310 -10.84 14.28 -5.31
CA GLY A 310 -11.82 13.69 -6.22
C GLY A 310 -12.49 14.72 -7.15
N ASP A 311 -12.73 15.94 -6.68
CA ASP A 311 -13.20 17.08 -7.48
C ASP A 311 -12.12 17.70 -8.38
N GLY A 312 -10.86 17.24 -8.23
CA GLY A 312 -9.70 17.67 -8.97
C GLY A 312 -9.20 19.09 -8.63
N THR A 313 -9.68 19.72 -7.56
CA THR A 313 -9.33 21.12 -7.23
C THR A 313 -8.07 21.26 -6.41
N ARG A 314 -7.66 20.23 -5.65
CA ARG A 314 -6.48 20.25 -4.78
C ARG A 314 -5.51 19.14 -5.10
N VAL A 315 -4.25 19.40 -4.80
CA VAL A 315 -3.13 18.46 -4.93
C VAL A 315 -2.38 18.43 -3.61
N ALA A 316 -1.99 17.24 -3.17
CA ALA A 316 -1.09 17.03 -2.05
C ALA A 316 0.19 16.37 -2.56
N HIS A 317 1.33 16.67 -1.95
CA HIS A 317 2.59 16.01 -2.26
C HIS A 317 3.53 15.97 -1.06
N VAL A 318 4.45 15.01 -1.10
CA VAL A 318 5.59 14.93 -0.19
C VAL A 318 6.86 15.09 -1.01
N THR A 319 7.74 16.00 -0.59
CA THR A 319 9.05 16.23 -1.21
C THR A 319 10.17 15.84 -0.25
N TYR A 320 11.33 15.52 -0.81
CA TYR A 320 12.59 15.40 -0.09
C TYR A 320 13.61 16.35 -0.69
N THR A 321 14.36 17.04 0.16
CA THR A 321 15.44 17.96 -0.22
C THR A 321 16.79 17.35 0.19
N ALA A 322 17.59 16.90 -0.80
CA ALA A 322 18.84 16.18 -0.53
C ALA A 322 19.87 17.01 0.23
N ALA A 323 19.92 18.33 -0.02
CA ALA A 323 20.88 19.22 0.62
C ALA A 323 20.66 19.37 2.14
N THR A 324 19.43 19.18 2.62
CA THR A 324 19.07 19.37 4.04
C THR A 324 18.60 18.09 4.72
N GLY A 325 18.28 17.05 3.93
CA GLY A 325 17.59 15.85 4.43
C GLY A 325 16.13 16.09 4.79
N LEU A 326 15.58 17.28 4.54
CA LEU A 326 14.23 17.67 4.94
C LEU A 326 13.19 17.02 4.03
N GLN A 327 12.13 16.48 4.63
CA GLN A 327 10.91 16.12 3.93
C GLN A 327 9.77 17.05 4.32
N GLU A 328 8.90 17.40 3.38
CA GLU A 328 7.76 18.29 3.61
C GLU A 328 6.50 17.71 2.98
N ALA A 329 5.39 17.73 3.71
CA ALA A 329 4.05 17.44 3.19
C ALA A 329 3.32 18.75 2.92
N VAL A 330 2.91 18.97 1.68
CA VAL A 330 2.34 20.23 1.20
C VAL A 330 1.01 19.97 0.49
N VAL A 331 0.06 20.88 0.68
CA VAL A 331 -1.17 20.96 -0.11
C VAL A 331 -1.19 22.24 -0.94
N ALA A 332 -1.75 22.15 -2.15
CA ALA A 332 -1.86 23.25 -3.09
C ALA A 332 -3.16 23.12 -3.92
N GLY A 333 -3.54 24.17 -4.61
CA GLY A 333 -4.52 24.08 -5.69
C GLY A 333 -3.95 23.26 -6.86
N PHE A 334 -4.85 22.75 -7.72
CA PHE A 334 -4.44 22.01 -8.93
C PHE A 334 -3.53 22.85 -9.84
N ASP A 335 -3.66 24.17 -9.82
CA ASP A 335 -2.81 25.10 -10.57
C ASP A 335 -1.47 25.40 -9.89
N GLY A 336 -1.22 24.82 -8.70
CA GLY A 336 -0.02 25.02 -7.89
C GLY A 336 -0.07 26.24 -6.98
N ASP A 337 -1.19 26.96 -6.96
CA ASP A 337 -1.45 28.11 -6.11
C ASP A 337 -1.83 27.72 -4.68
N GLY A 338 -1.83 28.70 -3.77
CA GLY A 338 -2.29 28.48 -2.39
C GLY A 338 -1.51 27.42 -1.60
N GLN A 339 -0.23 27.22 -1.92
CA GLN A 339 0.61 26.21 -1.26
C GLN A 339 0.67 26.41 0.25
N ARG A 340 0.58 25.30 0.99
CA ARG A 340 0.66 25.26 2.44
C ARG A 340 1.38 23.98 2.88
N THR A 341 2.49 24.14 3.59
CA THR A 341 3.13 23.04 4.32
C THR A 341 2.25 22.65 5.51
N LEU A 342 1.90 21.36 5.61
CA LEU A 342 1.11 20.80 6.71
C LEU A 342 2.01 20.22 7.81
N THR A 343 3.12 19.58 7.42
CA THR A 343 4.12 19.04 8.34
C THR A 343 5.46 18.83 7.63
N ASP A 344 6.52 18.56 8.39
CA ASP A 344 7.86 18.30 7.92
C ASP A 344 8.56 17.19 8.73
N SER A 345 9.72 16.73 8.27
CA SER A 345 10.49 15.67 8.94
C SER A 345 11.20 16.10 10.23
N ASN A 346 11.08 17.36 10.65
CA ASN A 346 11.58 17.81 11.96
C ASN A 346 10.58 17.52 13.08
N THR A 347 9.33 17.28 12.72
CA THR A 347 8.26 16.90 13.64
C THR A 347 8.17 15.38 13.71
N PRO A 348 8.15 14.76 14.90
CA PRO A 348 7.87 13.34 15.02
C PRO A 348 6.41 13.02 14.67
N HIS A 349 6.20 11.96 13.88
CA HIS A 349 4.89 11.46 13.49
C HIS A 349 4.66 10.05 14.06
N PRO A 350 3.41 9.68 14.36
CA PRO A 350 3.06 8.32 14.76
C PRO A 350 3.51 7.28 13.72
N GLY A 351 4.12 6.20 14.17
CA GLY A 351 4.54 5.06 13.33
C GLY A 351 5.80 5.26 12.48
N THR A 352 6.12 6.50 12.08
CA THR A 352 7.25 6.78 11.17
C THR A 352 8.35 7.65 11.79
N GLY A 353 8.13 8.21 12.98
CA GLY A 353 9.08 9.10 13.63
C GLY A 353 9.28 10.37 12.80
N GLY A 354 10.52 10.77 12.55
CA GLY A 354 10.81 11.94 11.71
C GLY A 354 10.53 11.74 10.22
N ASN A 355 10.28 10.53 9.74
CA ASN A 355 10.08 10.29 8.31
C ASN A 355 8.63 10.56 7.87
N LEU A 356 8.46 11.08 6.66
CA LEU A 356 7.18 11.16 5.96
C LEU A 356 7.02 9.98 4.98
N PRO A 357 5.79 9.72 4.50
CA PRO A 357 5.53 8.67 3.52
C PRO A 357 6.45 8.74 2.29
N SER A 358 7.03 7.59 1.94
CA SER A 358 7.87 7.43 0.76
C SER A 358 7.52 6.15 0.01
N GLY A 359 7.24 6.29 -1.28
CA GLY A 359 6.89 5.16 -2.15
C GLY A 359 5.53 4.53 -1.81
N GLU A 360 4.63 5.26 -1.16
CA GLU A 360 3.27 4.83 -0.84
C GLU A 360 2.22 5.88 -1.22
N ARG A 361 0.96 5.50 -1.04
CA ARG A 361 -0.18 6.37 -1.30
C ARG A 361 -0.37 7.34 -0.13
N ILE A 362 -0.59 8.59 -0.48
CA ILE A 362 -1.30 9.57 0.33
C ILE A 362 -2.63 9.81 -0.39
N GLN A 363 -3.68 10.26 0.30
CA GLN A 363 -4.98 10.46 -0.34
C GLN A 363 -5.67 11.73 0.13
N LEU A 364 -6.29 12.43 -0.83
CA LEU A 364 -7.19 13.54 -0.57
C LEU A 364 -8.64 13.05 -0.63
N SER A 365 -9.49 13.64 0.20
CA SER A 365 -10.94 13.47 0.14
C SER A 365 -11.53 14.03 -1.16
N MET A 366 -12.80 13.74 -1.42
CA MET A 366 -13.53 14.18 -2.61
C MET A 366 -13.41 15.70 -2.84
N ASP A 367 -13.55 16.50 -1.78
CA ASP A 367 -13.48 17.97 -1.82
C ASP A 367 -12.08 18.53 -1.47
N GLY A 368 -11.11 17.64 -1.21
CA GLY A 368 -9.76 17.99 -0.80
C GLY A 368 -9.65 18.64 0.59
N SER A 369 -10.71 18.64 1.41
CA SER A 369 -10.70 19.21 2.77
C SER A 369 -9.92 18.37 3.78
N ARG A 370 -9.68 17.09 3.45
CA ARG A 370 -8.92 16.12 4.24
C ARG A 370 -7.79 15.49 3.45
N LEU A 371 -6.63 15.31 4.09
CA LEU A 371 -5.48 14.54 3.60
C LEU A 371 -5.15 13.42 4.59
N LEU A 372 -5.20 12.16 4.16
CA LEU A 372 -4.58 11.04 4.87
C LEU A 372 -3.13 10.87 4.43
N LEU A 373 -2.20 11.00 5.37
CA LEU A 373 -0.76 11.01 5.13
C LEU A 373 -0.13 9.61 5.29
N GLY A 374 -0.61 8.64 4.50
CA GLY A 374 -0.01 7.30 4.36
C GLY A 374 0.25 6.59 5.70
N SER A 375 1.43 6.00 5.86
CA SER A 375 1.77 5.19 7.04
C SER A 375 1.83 5.96 8.36
N THR A 376 1.87 7.30 8.33
CA THR A 376 1.80 8.12 9.55
C THR A 376 0.47 7.98 10.28
N GLY A 377 -0.59 7.53 9.57
CA GLY A 377 -1.94 7.47 10.11
C GLY A 377 -2.51 8.83 10.50
N LEU A 378 -1.94 9.94 10.02
CA LEU A 378 -2.41 11.29 10.30
C LEU A 378 -3.44 11.74 9.27
N LEU A 379 -4.59 12.18 9.76
CA LEU A 379 -5.63 12.83 8.97
C LEU A 379 -5.57 14.35 9.21
N TYR A 380 -5.25 15.11 8.18
CA TYR A 380 -5.14 16.57 8.24
C TYR A 380 -6.39 17.24 7.70
N ASP A 381 -6.84 18.31 8.36
CA ASP A 381 -7.68 19.34 7.76
C ASP A 381 -6.77 20.25 6.92
N THR A 382 -6.98 20.24 5.60
CA THR A 382 -6.05 20.88 4.66
C THR A 382 -6.14 22.40 4.67
N ALA A 383 -7.18 22.99 5.26
CA ALA A 383 -7.36 24.44 5.34
C ALA A 383 -6.69 25.02 6.60
N SER A 384 -6.86 24.37 7.75
CA SER A 384 -6.33 24.81 9.04
C SER A 384 -4.94 24.25 9.32
N GLY A 385 -4.63 23.05 8.85
CA GLY A 385 -3.45 22.27 9.24
C GLY A 385 -3.65 21.45 10.52
N GLN A 386 -4.85 21.43 11.10
CA GLN A 386 -5.15 20.57 12.24
C GLN A 386 -4.99 19.10 11.86
N ALA A 387 -4.37 18.33 12.75
CA ALA A 387 -4.14 16.90 12.56
C ALA A 387 -4.99 16.08 13.54
N LEU A 388 -5.30 14.85 13.14
CA LEU A 388 -5.83 13.81 13.99
C LEU A 388 -5.04 12.52 13.74
N ALA A 389 -4.36 12.01 14.75
CA ALA A 389 -3.77 10.67 14.66
C ALA A 389 -4.88 9.61 14.72
N LEU A 390 -5.00 8.79 13.69
CA LEU A 390 -5.96 7.68 13.64
C LEU A 390 -5.41 6.43 14.35
N GLY A 391 -4.10 6.19 14.29
CA GLY A 391 -3.41 5.14 15.05
C GLY A 391 -2.66 5.74 16.23
N VAL A 392 -3.13 5.46 17.45
CA VAL A 392 -2.44 5.85 18.69
C VAL A 392 -2.21 4.60 19.55
N GLY A 393 -0.94 4.26 19.70
CA GLY A 393 -0.47 3.23 20.59
C GLY A 393 -0.66 3.65 22.03
N ALA A 394 -0.93 2.68 22.90
CA ALA A 394 -0.97 2.94 24.34
C ALA A 394 0.26 2.31 25.00
N PRO A 395 0.81 2.96 26.04
CA PRO A 395 1.97 2.44 26.74
C PRO A 395 1.66 1.11 27.43
N GLY A 396 2.59 0.15 27.32
CA GLY A 396 2.45 -1.17 27.96
C GLY A 396 1.43 -2.10 27.30
N GLY A 397 1.23 -1.97 25.98
CA GLY A 397 0.33 -2.85 25.23
C GLY A 397 0.65 -4.34 25.35
N PRO A 398 -0.36 -5.21 25.16
CA PRO A 398 -0.14 -6.64 25.14
C PRO A 398 0.89 -6.97 24.06
N THR A 399 1.89 -7.76 24.45
CA THR A 399 2.83 -8.36 23.49
C THR A 399 2.24 -9.63 22.86
N ASP A 400 1.17 -10.17 23.44
CA ASP A 400 0.41 -11.29 22.87
C ASP A 400 -1.05 -11.21 23.36
N PRO A 401 -2.02 -10.97 22.46
CA PRO A 401 -1.83 -10.71 21.03
C PRO A 401 -1.21 -9.34 20.75
N ALA A 402 -0.64 -9.16 19.56
CA ALA A 402 -0.19 -7.84 19.10
C ALA A 402 -1.38 -6.86 19.10
N ALA A 403 -1.16 -5.67 19.67
CA ALA A 403 -2.17 -4.61 19.71
C ALA A 403 -2.61 -4.21 18.29
N LEU A 404 -3.91 -4.27 18.02
CA LEU A 404 -4.55 -3.91 16.76
C LEU A 404 -4.28 -2.45 16.36
N VAL A 405 -4.20 -1.58 17.37
CA VAL A 405 -3.98 -0.13 17.21
C VAL A 405 -2.65 0.27 17.86
N ILE A 406 -1.68 0.60 17.01
CA ILE A 406 -0.37 1.14 17.38
C ILE A 406 -0.24 2.59 16.93
N ASP A 407 0.91 3.22 17.17
CA ASP A 407 1.21 4.54 16.61
C ASP A 407 1.37 4.43 15.09
N GLY A 408 0.58 5.22 14.35
CA GLY A 408 0.52 5.18 12.88
C GLY A 408 -0.38 4.07 12.33
N LEU A 409 -0.60 4.09 11.01
CA LEU A 409 -1.44 3.12 10.30
C LEU A 409 -0.73 2.66 9.03
N TYR A 410 -0.09 1.49 9.05
CA TYR A 410 0.77 1.04 7.96
C TYR A 410 0.01 0.90 6.62
N ARG A 411 0.51 1.57 5.57
CA ARG A 411 -0.07 1.63 4.20
C ARG A 411 -1.55 2.03 4.16
N ALA A 412 -1.96 2.98 4.99
CA ALA A 412 -3.37 3.35 5.09
C ALA A 412 -3.93 3.99 3.81
N THR A 413 -5.19 3.65 3.50
CA THR A 413 -6.04 4.30 2.48
C THR A 413 -7.37 4.72 3.11
N MET A 414 -8.10 5.67 2.52
CA MET A 414 -9.39 6.16 3.01
C MET A 414 -10.45 6.25 1.91
N ASP A 415 -11.71 6.32 2.34
CA ASP A 415 -12.85 6.64 1.48
C ASP A 415 -12.84 8.14 1.10
N ALA A 416 -13.61 8.52 0.09
CA ALA A 416 -13.63 9.89 -0.40
C ALA A 416 -14.29 10.87 0.59
N GLY A 417 -15.07 10.37 1.54
CA GLY A 417 -15.61 11.12 2.67
C GLY A 417 -14.63 11.32 3.83
N ALA A 418 -13.46 10.66 3.83
CA ALA A 418 -12.55 10.62 4.96
C ALA A 418 -13.25 10.26 6.28
N THR A 419 -14.20 9.33 6.21
CA THR A 419 -14.96 8.79 7.34
C THR A 419 -14.55 7.37 7.70
N ARG A 420 -13.80 6.71 6.81
CA ARG A 420 -13.30 5.36 6.96
C ARG A 420 -11.89 5.26 6.39
N ALA A 421 -11.03 4.50 7.06
CA ALA A 421 -9.73 4.12 6.53
C ALA A 421 -9.49 2.61 6.63
N LEU A 422 -8.66 2.09 5.73
CA LEU A 422 -8.19 0.72 5.67
C LEU A 422 -6.67 0.72 5.85
N TYR A 423 -6.13 -0.18 6.67
CA TYR A 423 -4.68 -0.30 6.86
C TYR A 423 -4.24 -1.74 7.06
N LEU A 424 -2.93 -1.97 6.94
CA LEU A 424 -2.29 -3.25 7.18
C LEU A 424 -1.83 -3.36 8.64
N PHE A 425 -2.13 -4.49 9.27
CA PHE A 425 -1.73 -4.83 10.63
C PHE A 425 -1.02 -6.18 10.62
N GLN A 426 0.12 -6.31 11.30
CA GLN A 426 0.82 -7.58 11.39
C GLN A 426 0.74 -8.16 12.81
N PRO A 427 -0.04 -9.23 13.03
CA PRO A 427 0.10 -10.01 14.25
C PRO A 427 1.47 -10.70 14.29
N TYR A 428 2.03 -10.91 15.50
CA TYR A 428 3.30 -11.62 15.66
C TYR A 428 3.26 -12.99 14.99
N ASP A 429 4.32 -13.32 14.25
CA ASP A 429 4.49 -14.57 13.49
C ASP A 429 3.37 -14.88 12.48
N GLN A 430 2.58 -13.87 12.09
CA GLN A 430 1.51 -14.00 11.10
C GLN A 430 1.73 -13.07 9.91
N PRO A 431 1.13 -13.38 8.75
CA PRO A 431 1.09 -12.44 7.64
C PRO A 431 0.27 -11.19 8.01
N TYR A 432 0.50 -10.11 7.26
CA TYR A 432 -0.32 -8.91 7.37
C TYR A 432 -1.81 -9.22 7.17
N GLN A 433 -2.63 -8.61 8.01
CA GLN A 433 -4.08 -8.62 8.01
C GLN A 433 -4.59 -7.23 7.66
N LEU A 434 -5.84 -7.14 7.26
CA LEU A 434 -6.53 -5.89 7.00
C LEU A 434 -7.32 -5.46 8.23
N VAL A 435 -7.29 -4.15 8.47
CA VAL A 435 -8.08 -3.51 9.52
C VAL A 435 -8.78 -2.29 8.96
N GLN A 436 -10.07 -2.19 9.24
CA GLN A 436 -10.86 -1.00 8.98
C GLN A 436 -10.90 -0.13 10.23
N VAL A 437 -10.83 1.19 10.07
CA VAL A 437 -11.19 2.17 11.11
C VAL A 437 -12.32 3.07 10.61
N ASP A 438 -13.36 3.24 11.41
CA ASP A 438 -14.48 4.14 11.18
C ASP A 438 -14.41 5.35 12.13
N LEU A 439 -14.69 6.54 11.60
CA LEU A 439 -14.68 7.80 12.34
C LEU A 439 -16.12 8.20 12.69
N ASN A 440 -16.39 8.40 13.98
CA ASN A 440 -17.73 8.64 14.53
C ASN A 440 -18.80 7.69 13.98
N PRO A 441 -18.57 6.36 14.00
CA PRO A 441 -19.56 5.43 13.49
C PRO A 441 -20.84 5.48 14.33
N ALA A 442 -21.99 5.35 13.68
CA ALA A 442 -23.29 5.26 14.36
C ALA A 442 -23.46 3.92 15.10
N ASP A 443 -22.72 2.89 14.68
CA ASP A 443 -22.71 1.56 15.25
C ASP A 443 -21.25 1.10 15.43
N LEU A 444 -20.90 0.63 16.63
CA LEU A 444 -19.57 0.10 16.93
C LEU A 444 -19.37 -1.33 16.44
N GLY A 445 -20.40 -2.00 15.93
CA GLY A 445 -20.32 -3.38 15.48
C GLY A 445 -19.82 -4.31 16.60
N GLY A 446 -18.74 -5.05 16.33
CA GLY A 446 -18.11 -5.95 17.29
C GLY A 446 -17.13 -5.29 18.28
N ALA A 447 -16.88 -3.98 18.17
CA ALA A 447 -15.92 -3.28 19.00
C ALA A 447 -16.46 -2.97 20.41
N PRO A 448 -15.59 -2.89 21.45
CA PRO A 448 -16.03 -2.61 22.81
C PRO A 448 -16.65 -1.21 22.95
N ALA A 449 -17.81 -1.11 23.57
CA ALA A 449 -18.38 0.20 23.92
C ALA A 449 -17.61 0.82 25.09
N ILE A 450 -17.32 2.13 25.00
CA ILE A 450 -16.71 2.93 26.07
C ILE A 450 -17.74 3.98 26.50
N ASP A 451 -18.31 3.78 27.68
CA ASP A 451 -19.34 4.63 28.27
C ASP A 451 -18.79 5.43 29.46
N ASP A 452 -19.44 6.55 29.77
CA ASP A 452 -19.12 7.44 30.90
C ASP A 452 -17.61 7.76 31.08
N PRO A 453 -16.87 8.10 29.99
CA PRO A 453 -15.46 8.40 30.11
C PRO A 453 -15.25 9.69 30.93
N ASN A 454 -14.38 9.64 31.93
CA ASN A 454 -14.17 10.73 32.88
C ASN A 454 -12.69 10.88 33.24
N VAL A 455 -12.28 12.12 33.53
CA VAL A 455 -10.94 12.46 34.04
C VAL A 455 -11.05 13.48 35.18
N SER A 456 -10.43 13.19 36.32
CA SER A 456 -10.52 14.02 37.52
C SER A 456 -9.18 14.08 38.28
N PRO A 457 -8.66 15.30 38.57
CA PRO A 457 -9.11 16.58 38.02
C PRO A 457 -8.93 16.65 36.49
N GLN A 458 -9.62 17.58 35.83
CA GLN A 458 -9.49 17.85 34.38
C GLN A 458 -8.19 18.60 34.01
N TYR A 459 -7.17 18.52 34.86
CA TYR A 459 -5.86 19.08 34.61
C TYR A 459 -4.77 18.26 35.30
N VAL A 460 -3.54 18.38 34.83
CA VAL A 460 -2.34 17.96 35.56
C VAL A 460 -1.35 19.11 35.64
N LEU A 461 -0.59 19.18 36.73
CA LEU A 461 0.46 20.17 36.88
C LEU A 461 1.73 19.74 36.15
N THR A 462 2.51 20.70 35.66
CA THR A 462 3.85 20.49 35.09
C THR A 462 4.80 19.83 36.09
N GLU A 463 5.87 19.19 35.60
CA GLU A 463 6.93 18.58 36.42
C GLU A 463 6.42 17.50 37.39
N GLY A 464 5.34 16.80 37.02
CA GLY A 464 4.72 15.77 37.87
C GLY A 464 4.09 16.33 39.15
N GLY A 465 3.81 17.64 39.20
CA GLY A 465 3.28 18.30 40.39
C GLY A 465 1.88 17.84 40.83
N SER A 466 1.16 17.11 39.98
CA SER A 466 -0.09 16.44 40.33
C SER A 466 -0.34 15.23 39.42
N THR A 467 -1.30 14.40 39.82
CA THR A 467 -1.84 13.34 38.97
C THR A 467 -3.33 13.57 38.69
N ALA A 468 -3.84 12.96 37.63
CA ALA A 468 -5.27 12.84 37.36
C ALA A 468 -5.68 11.36 37.24
N THR A 469 -6.93 11.10 37.62
CA THR A 469 -7.56 9.78 37.50
C THR A 469 -8.46 9.75 36.28
N VAL A 470 -8.22 8.83 35.37
CA VAL A 470 -9.13 8.48 34.28
C VAL A 470 -9.97 7.28 34.65
N SER A 471 -11.24 7.28 34.24
CA SER A 471 -12.14 6.15 34.37
C SER A 471 -13.05 6.03 33.15
N ALA A 472 -13.42 4.81 32.77
CA ALA A 472 -14.47 4.57 31.78
C ALA A 472 -15.14 3.21 32.02
N ARG A 473 -16.44 3.10 31.68
CA ARG A 473 -17.15 1.83 31.68
C ARG A 473 -16.98 1.16 30.32
N VAL A 474 -16.63 -0.12 30.29
CA VAL A 474 -16.38 -0.84 29.03
C VAL A 474 -17.25 -2.10 28.90
N THR A 475 -17.92 -2.26 27.75
CA THR A 475 -18.86 -3.37 27.50
C THR A 475 -18.58 -4.05 26.15
N PRO A 476 -18.62 -5.41 26.05
CA PRO A 476 -18.72 -6.36 27.16
C PRO A 476 -17.39 -6.42 27.94
N PRO A 477 -17.44 -6.61 29.28
CA PRO A 477 -16.22 -6.73 30.10
C PRO A 477 -15.52 -8.10 29.95
N SER A 478 -15.93 -8.94 28.99
CA SER A 478 -15.50 -10.35 28.88
C SER A 478 -14.50 -10.58 27.75
N GLY A 479 -13.50 -11.43 27.99
CA GLY A 479 -12.46 -11.82 27.04
C GLY A 479 -11.09 -11.27 27.46
N SER A 480 -10.10 -11.37 26.56
CA SER A 480 -8.84 -10.62 26.69
C SER A 480 -9.12 -9.16 26.35
N LEU A 481 -9.74 -8.43 27.29
CA LEU A 481 -10.04 -7.01 27.17
C LEU A 481 -8.85 -6.20 27.69
N TRP A 482 -8.35 -5.29 26.86
CA TRP A 482 -7.29 -4.36 27.23
C TRP A 482 -7.79 -2.93 27.13
N VAL A 483 -7.74 -2.19 28.25
CA VAL A 483 -8.19 -0.80 28.32
C VAL A 483 -7.00 0.09 28.68
N SER A 484 -6.82 1.17 27.95
CA SER A 484 -5.66 2.05 28.08
C SER A 484 -6.02 3.50 27.77
N SER A 485 -5.10 4.42 28.05
CA SER A 485 -5.27 5.83 27.71
C SER A 485 -4.00 6.46 27.15
N ARG A 486 -4.16 7.56 26.43
CA ARG A 486 -3.06 8.40 25.92
C ARG A 486 -3.49 9.86 25.90
N VAL A 487 -2.63 10.76 26.37
CA VAL A 487 -2.87 12.20 26.26
C VAL A 487 -2.38 12.70 24.90
N LEU A 488 -3.20 13.51 24.25
CA LEU A 488 -2.96 14.09 22.95
C LEU A 488 -2.85 15.62 23.06
N ARG A 489 -1.88 16.18 22.34
CA ARG A 489 -1.70 17.60 22.09
C ARG A 489 -1.92 17.87 20.60
N ASP A 490 -2.82 18.79 20.27
CA ASP A 490 -3.09 19.17 18.88
C ASP A 490 -3.40 17.95 17.98
N GLY A 491 -4.07 16.94 18.56
CA GLY A 491 -4.44 15.69 17.89
C GLY A 491 -3.34 14.64 17.76
N LEU A 492 -2.15 14.89 18.32
CA LEU A 492 -0.97 14.01 18.28
C LEU A 492 -0.59 13.51 19.69
N PRO A 493 0.06 12.33 19.84
CA PRO A 493 0.54 11.87 21.15
C PRO A 493 1.47 12.90 21.83
N ASP A 494 1.16 13.28 23.07
CA ASP A 494 2.02 14.20 23.83
C ASP A 494 3.15 13.42 24.52
N ALA A 495 4.37 13.58 23.98
CA ALA A 495 5.57 12.89 24.46
C ALA A 495 5.95 13.22 25.91
N ASN A 496 5.50 14.36 26.43
CA ASN A 496 5.87 14.85 27.76
C ASN A 496 4.82 14.51 28.84
N THR A 497 3.91 13.61 28.51
CA THR A 497 2.84 13.13 29.40
C THR A 497 2.88 11.62 29.52
N TYR A 498 2.58 11.14 30.73
CA TYR A 498 2.47 9.72 31.02
C TYR A 498 1.01 9.36 31.27
N THR A 499 0.67 8.17 30.80
CA THR A 499 -0.63 7.51 30.92
C THR A 499 -0.35 6.02 31.08
N GLY A 500 -1.34 5.27 31.50
CA GLY A 500 -1.19 3.83 31.71
C GLY A 500 -2.40 3.03 31.25
N GLN A 501 -2.27 1.72 31.42
CA GLN A 501 -3.40 0.79 31.37
C GLN A 501 -4.42 1.19 32.45
N LEU A 502 -5.71 1.02 32.13
CA LEU A 502 -6.78 1.11 33.08
C LEU A 502 -7.13 -0.31 33.55
N ALA A 503 -7.38 -0.48 34.84
CA ALA A 503 -7.68 -1.77 35.46
C ALA A 503 -9.08 -1.78 36.07
N ASP A 504 -9.69 -2.97 36.06
CA ASP A 504 -10.95 -3.33 36.74
C ASP A 504 -10.63 -4.49 37.72
N ASP A 505 -9.76 -4.20 38.69
CA ASP A 505 -9.11 -5.17 39.59
C ASP A 505 -9.45 -4.99 41.08
N GLY A 506 -10.20 -3.95 41.44
CA GLY A 506 -10.58 -3.57 42.80
C GLY A 506 -9.42 -3.38 43.77
N ALA A 507 -8.20 -3.16 43.26
CA ALA A 507 -6.98 -3.22 44.07
C ALA A 507 -5.97 -2.13 43.72
N THR A 508 -5.81 -1.79 42.44
CA THR A 508 -4.81 -0.83 41.95
C THR A 508 -5.45 0.27 41.12
N SER A 509 -4.65 1.24 40.68
CA SER A 509 -5.04 2.18 39.62
C SER A 509 -6.29 3.04 39.91
N GLY A 510 -6.69 3.13 41.19
CA GLY A 510 -7.87 3.89 41.63
C GLY A 510 -9.19 3.12 41.54
N ASP A 511 -9.16 1.82 41.23
CA ASP A 511 -10.36 1.00 41.10
C ASP A 511 -10.80 0.45 42.46
N ALA A 512 -12.09 0.59 42.77
CA ALA A 512 -12.68 0.22 44.06
C ALA A 512 -13.35 -1.15 44.03
N THR A 513 -13.79 -1.65 42.87
CA THR A 513 -14.57 -2.89 42.77
C THR A 513 -14.14 -3.69 41.56
N ALA A 514 -13.53 -4.85 41.78
CA ALA A 514 -13.10 -5.72 40.70
C ALA A 514 -14.29 -6.27 39.89
N GLN A 515 -14.10 -6.33 38.57
CA GLN A 515 -15.01 -6.93 37.58
C GLN A 515 -16.40 -6.27 37.52
N ASP A 516 -16.50 -4.97 37.80
CA ASP A 516 -17.74 -4.21 37.68
C ASP A 516 -17.88 -3.47 36.33
N GLY A 517 -16.87 -3.63 35.46
CA GLY A 517 -16.77 -3.03 34.14
C GLY A 517 -16.29 -1.58 34.16
N LEU A 518 -15.97 -1.01 35.32
CA LEU A 518 -15.36 0.32 35.46
C LEU A 518 -13.84 0.19 35.48
N PHE A 519 -13.20 0.60 34.40
CA PHE A 519 -11.75 0.61 34.29
C PHE A 519 -11.21 1.95 34.77
N THR A 520 -10.20 1.97 35.64
CA THR A 520 -9.58 3.22 36.12
C THR A 520 -8.06 3.23 36.06
N SER A 521 -7.47 4.42 35.95
CA SER A 521 -6.05 4.66 36.14
C SER A 521 -5.81 6.01 36.80
N ASN A 522 -5.07 6.05 37.91
CA ASN A 522 -4.68 7.27 38.63
C ASN A 522 -3.29 7.81 38.22
N GLY A 523 -2.76 7.31 37.10
CA GLY A 523 -1.38 7.52 36.65
C GLY A 523 -1.21 8.54 35.53
N ILE A 524 -2.10 9.52 35.37
CA ILE A 524 -1.88 10.59 34.39
C ILE A 524 -1.04 11.70 35.04
N TYR A 525 0.14 12.00 34.49
CA TYR A 525 1.02 13.06 34.96
C TYR A 525 1.96 13.55 33.85
N THR A 526 2.76 14.59 34.13
CA THR A 526 3.71 15.21 33.19
C THR A 526 5.17 14.96 33.60
N ASP A 527 6.10 15.08 32.67
CA ASP A 527 7.52 15.27 32.99
C ASP A 527 7.90 16.76 33.19
N CYS A 528 9.22 17.02 33.21
CA CYS A 528 9.86 18.34 33.30
C CYS A 528 9.42 19.33 32.23
N CYS A 529 8.96 18.83 31.09
CA CYS A 529 9.09 19.48 29.81
C CYS A 529 7.74 19.60 29.09
N ALA A 530 6.67 19.15 29.76
CA ALA A 530 5.30 19.34 29.29
C ALA A 530 4.94 20.83 29.22
N GLU A 531 4.54 21.27 28.03
CA GLU A 531 4.06 22.63 27.83
C GLU A 531 2.64 22.80 28.34
N VAL A 532 2.38 23.93 28.99
CA VAL A 532 1.04 24.36 29.42
C VAL A 532 0.11 24.49 28.21
N GLY A 533 -1.12 24.00 28.35
CA GLY A 533 -2.13 24.18 27.33
C GLY A 533 -3.18 23.06 27.27
N PRO A 534 -4.15 23.22 26.36
CA PRO A 534 -5.23 22.25 26.18
C PRO A 534 -4.70 20.92 25.66
N ARG A 535 -5.39 19.86 26.03
CA ARG A 535 -5.14 18.47 25.66
C ARG A 535 -6.46 17.74 25.48
N THR A 536 -6.37 16.61 24.79
CA THR A 536 -7.44 15.60 24.73
C THR A 536 -6.91 14.33 25.38
N LEU A 537 -7.75 13.63 26.12
CA LEU A 537 -7.41 12.31 26.63
C LEU A 537 -8.11 11.25 25.78
N ARG A 538 -7.35 10.42 25.06
CA ARG A 538 -7.89 9.28 24.33
C ARG A 538 -7.94 8.05 25.23
N ILE A 539 -9.12 7.46 25.40
CA ILE A 539 -9.31 6.17 26.07
C ILE A 539 -9.51 5.12 24.98
N LYS A 540 -8.83 3.98 25.06
CA LYS A 540 -8.92 2.90 24.09
C LYS A 540 -9.26 1.59 24.79
N ALA A 541 -10.18 0.83 24.20
CA ALA A 541 -10.52 -0.53 24.62
C ALA A 541 -10.36 -1.47 23.42
N GLU A 542 -9.67 -2.58 23.61
CA GLU A 542 -9.39 -3.59 22.58
C GLU A 542 -9.78 -4.97 23.08
N ASN A 543 -10.46 -5.75 22.23
CA ASN A 543 -10.82 -7.13 22.51
C ASN A 543 -10.58 -8.03 21.31
N ARG A 544 -10.49 -9.34 21.57
CA ARG A 544 -10.66 -10.37 20.56
C ARG A 544 -12.08 -10.91 20.64
N ALA A 545 -12.86 -10.76 19.59
CA ALA A 545 -14.21 -11.29 19.51
C ALA A 545 -14.22 -12.82 19.35
N SER A 546 -15.42 -13.41 19.46
CA SER A 546 -15.62 -14.86 19.38
C SER A 546 -15.29 -15.47 18.01
N ASP A 547 -15.24 -14.65 16.96
CA ASP A 547 -14.79 -15.04 15.62
C ASP A 547 -13.24 -15.12 15.51
N GLY A 548 -12.52 -14.73 16.56
CA GLY A 548 -11.06 -14.70 16.61
C GLY A 548 -10.44 -13.43 16.04
N LEU A 549 -11.25 -12.49 15.54
CA LEU A 549 -10.80 -11.20 15.04
C LEU A 549 -10.67 -10.20 16.19
N GLN A 550 -9.76 -9.25 16.04
CA GLN A 550 -9.55 -8.18 17.01
C GLN A 550 -10.40 -6.96 16.65
N HIS A 551 -10.97 -6.31 17.65
CA HIS A 551 -11.67 -5.05 17.51
C HIS A 551 -11.22 -4.07 18.59
N ALA A 552 -11.33 -2.78 18.31
CA ALA A 552 -11.05 -1.75 19.29
C ALA A 552 -11.99 -0.57 19.14
N THR A 553 -12.15 0.19 20.21
CA THR A 553 -12.77 1.51 20.20
C THR A 553 -11.86 2.49 20.90
N ALA A 554 -11.74 3.70 20.35
CA ALA A 554 -11.08 4.82 21.00
C ALA A 554 -12.05 6.00 21.14
N VAL A 555 -12.08 6.62 22.32
CA VAL A 555 -12.91 7.79 22.63
C VAL A 555 -12.05 8.94 23.13
N ASP A 556 -12.24 10.12 22.53
CA ASP A 556 -11.53 11.36 22.84
C ASP A 556 -12.30 12.23 23.82
N VAL A 557 -11.74 12.38 25.03
CA VAL A 557 -12.30 13.12 26.16
C VAL A 557 -11.68 14.51 26.25
N ALA A 558 -12.53 15.52 26.30
CA ALA A 558 -12.17 16.91 26.53
C ALA A 558 -13.25 17.60 27.39
N PRO A 559 -12.91 18.66 28.14
CA PRO A 559 -11.59 19.30 28.21
C PRO A 559 -10.61 18.59 29.17
N PHE A 560 -9.33 18.61 28.81
CA PHE A 560 -8.21 18.25 29.68
C PHE A 560 -7.05 19.24 29.41
N GLN A 561 -6.17 19.52 30.37
CA GLN A 561 -5.05 20.46 30.14
C GLN A 561 -3.85 20.26 31.06
N VAL A 562 -2.69 20.73 30.62
CA VAL A 562 -1.49 20.88 31.45
C VAL A 562 -1.44 22.31 31.99
N SER A 563 -1.15 22.49 33.29
CA SER A 563 -1.12 23.80 33.97
C SER A 563 0.08 23.93 34.91
N THR A 564 0.46 25.14 35.30
CA THR A 564 1.45 25.40 36.37
C THR A 564 0.81 25.60 37.74
N THR A 565 -0.48 25.91 37.79
CA THR A 565 -1.24 26.10 39.03
C THR A 565 -2.54 25.31 39.03
N PRO A 566 -3.04 24.89 40.20
CA PRO A 566 -4.37 24.30 40.31
C PRO A 566 -5.44 25.18 39.66
N ILE A 567 -6.40 24.55 38.98
CA ILE A 567 -7.50 25.23 38.32
C ILE A 567 -8.79 24.90 39.07
N GLU A 568 -9.21 25.79 39.96
CA GLU A 568 -10.49 25.66 40.66
C GLU A 568 -11.64 25.73 39.64
N GLY A 569 -12.46 24.68 39.59
CA GLY A 569 -13.61 24.60 38.69
C GLY A 569 -13.34 24.03 37.29
N GLY A 570 -12.12 23.57 37.00
CA GLY A 570 -11.73 23.08 35.68
C GLY A 570 -11.72 24.18 34.61
N PRO A 571 -11.21 23.91 33.40
CA PRO A 571 -11.48 24.80 32.28
C PRO A 571 -13.00 24.86 32.07
N THR A 572 -13.58 26.06 31.95
CA THR A 572 -14.99 26.21 31.56
C THR A 572 -15.25 25.29 30.38
N PRO A 573 -16.17 24.31 30.46
CA PRO A 573 -16.50 23.50 29.31
C PRO A 573 -16.90 24.46 28.20
N THR A 574 -16.12 24.49 27.11
CA THR A 574 -16.63 25.02 25.86
C THR A 574 -17.72 24.05 25.44
N THR A 575 -18.93 24.25 25.95
CA THR A 575 -20.12 23.59 25.46
C THR A 575 -20.18 23.96 23.98
N PRO A 576 -20.01 23.04 23.01
CA PRO A 576 -20.69 23.25 21.75
C PRO A 576 -22.15 23.39 22.15
N SER A 577 -22.73 24.58 21.95
CA SER A 577 -24.17 24.74 22.14
C SER A 577 -24.82 23.57 21.39
N PRO A 578 -25.63 22.71 22.04
CA PRO A 578 -26.52 21.89 21.27
C PRO A 578 -27.36 22.90 20.51
N ALA A 579 -27.10 23.03 19.21
CA ALA A 579 -28.13 23.54 18.33
C ALA A 579 -29.26 22.54 18.51
N THR A 580 -30.19 22.88 19.41
CA THR A 580 -31.50 22.28 19.41
C THR A 580 -31.94 22.40 17.96
N PRO A 581 -32.22 21.30 17.23
CA PRO A 581 -32.84 21.43 15.93
C PRO A 581 -34.04 22.35 16.16
N PRO A 582 -34.17 23.49 15.47
CA PRO A 582 -35.38 24.28 15.62
C PRO A 582 -36.52 23.31 15.32
N ILE A 583 -37.39 23.10 16.32
CA ILE A 583 -38.72 22.56 16.06
C ILE A 583 -39.22 23.39 14.88
N PRO A 584 -39.64 22.77 13.75
CA PRO A 584 -40.17 23.53 12.64
C PRO A 584 -41.47 24.17 13.12
N THR A 585 -41.37 25.38 13.67
CA THR A 585 -42.49 26.30 13.72
C THR A 585 -42.74 26.67 12.28
N VAL A 586 -43.76 26.03 11.71
CA VAL A 586 -44.36 26.40 10.43
C VAL A 586 -44.45 27.92 10.35
N PRO A 587 -43.66 28.59 9.50
CA PRO A 587 -43.88 30.01 9.27
C PRO A 587 -45.22 30.14 8.53
N PRO A 588 -46.06 31.13 8.86
CA PRO A 588 -47.23 31.43 8.04
C PRO A 588 -46.74 31.73 6.61
N PRO A 589 -47.50 31.30 5.58
CA PRO A 589 -47.02 31.30 4.21
C PRO A 589 -46.77 32.74 3.74
N THR A 590 -45.50 33.11 3.58
CA THR A 590 -45.12 34.26 2.79
C THR A 590 -45.04 33.84 1.33
N THR A 591 -46.00 34.35 0.58
CA THR A 591 -46.09 34.23 -0.88
C THR A 591 -44.84 34.81 -1.55
N VAL A 592 -43.99 33.95 -2.09
CA VAL A 592 -43.01 34.33 -3.12
C VAL A 592 -43.66 34.08 -4.49
N PRO A 593 -43.85 35.11 -5.34
CA PRO A 593 -44.40 34.93 -6.68
C PRO A 593 -43.34 34.35 -7.62
N GLY A 594 -43.66 33.26 -8.32
CA GLY A 594 -42.92 32.86 -9.52
C GLY A 594 -42.35 31.44 -9.61
N MET A 595 -42.87 30.45 -8.86
CA MET A 595 -42.59 29.04 -9.17
C MET A 595 -43.72 28.41 -10.00
N ASP A 596 -43.31 27.68 -11.03
CA ASP A 596 -44.17 26.94 -11.96
C ASP A 596 -45.01 25.88 -11.24
N LEU A 597 -46.34 25.96 -11.42
CA LEU A 597 -47.33 25.02 -10.89
C LEU A 597 -47.07 23.57 -11.30
N ALA A 598 -46.35 23.32 -12.40
CA ALA A 598 -45.98 21.98 -12.84
C ALA A 598 -44.93 21.31 -11.91
N ALA A 599 -44.00 22.09 -11.34
CA ALA A 599 -42.98 21.57 -10.44
C ALA A 599 -43.57 21.16 -9.09
N GLN A 600 -44.53 21.92 -8.55
CA GLN A 600 -45.22 21.56 -7.31
C GLN A 600 -46.11 20.32 -7.46
N ALA A 601 -46.77 20.15 -8.62
CA ALA A 601 -47.56 18.95 -8.89
C ALA A 601 -46.69 17.69 -8.98
N THR A 602 -45.48 17.80 -9.54
CA THR A 602 -44.53 16.69 -9.67
C THR A 602 -43.97 16.26 -8.31
N ILE A 603 -43.61 17.22 -7.45
CA ILE A 603 -43.11 16.94 -6.10
C ILE A 603 -44.22 16.32 -5.23
N ALA A 604 -45.45 16.81 -5.33
CA ALA A 604 -46.59 16.24 -4.59
C ALA A 604 -46.94 14.81 -5.06
N ALA A 605 -46.83 14.53 -6.36
CA ALA A 605 -47.06 13.19 -6.91
C ALA A 605 -45.97 12.19 -6.48
N GLN A 606 -44.71 12.62 -6.42
CA GLN A 606 -43.59 11.79 -5.95
C GLN A 606 -43.69 11.49 -4.45
N ALA A 607 -44.06 12.48 -3.62
CA ALA A 607 -44.27 12.28 -2.19
C ALA A 607 -45.43 11.31 -1.90
N ALA A 608 -46.52 11.37 -2.68
CA ALA A 608 -47.64 10.43 -2.55
C ALA A 608 -47.26 9.00 -2.96
N LEU A 609 -46.40 8.84 -3.97
CA LEU A 609 -45.94 7.53 -4.42
C LEU A 609 -45.04 6.85 -3.36
N ILE A 610 -44.14 7.62 -2.74
CA ILE A 610 -43.26 7.14 -1.66
C ILE A 610 -44.09 6.70 -0.44
N ALA A 611 -45.06 7.51 -0.01
CA ALA A 611 -45.94 7.16 1.11
C ALA A 611 -46.80 5.91 0.81
N THR A 612 -47.10 5.62 -0.46
CA THR A 612 -47.86 4.43 -0.86
C THR A 612 -46.98 3.17 -0.85
N LEU A 613 -45.68 3.31 -1.15
CA LEU A 613 -44.71 2.21 -1.11
C LEU A 613 -44.33 1.83 0.32
N GLU A 614 -44.23 2.80 1.23
CA GLU A 614 -43.92 2.57 2.65
C GLU A 614 -45.10 1.95 3.44
N ALA A 615 -46.33 2.06 2.93
CA ALA A 615 -47.52 1.53 3.60
C ALA A 615 -47.82 0.05 3.30
N GLN A 616 -46.99 -0.66 2.53
CA GLN A 616 -47.23 -2.07 2.22
C GLN A 616 -46.66 -3.00 3.31
N PRO A 617 -47.47 -3.89 3.91
CA PRO A 617 -46.99 -4.83 4.92
C PRO A 617 -46.11 -5.94 4.30
N ALA A 618 -45.03 -6.29 5.00
CA ALA A 618 -44.09 -7.33 4.63
C ALA A 618 -44.81 -8.68 4.40
N VAL A 619 -44.72 -9.21 3.19
CA VAL A 619 -45.20 -10.55 2.84
C VAL A 619 -44.19 -11.57 3.34
N THR A 620 -44.63 -12.42 4.27
CA THR A 620 -43.89 -13.58 4.77
C THR A 620 -43.78 -14.64 3.67
N ALA A 621 -42.55 -15.03 3.34
CA ALA A 621 -42.27 -16.04 2.33
C ALA A 621 -42.59 -17.45 2.87
N SER A 622 -43.58 -18.10 2.23
CA SER A 622 -43.87 -19.52 2.38
C SER A 622 -42.89 -20.36 1.56
N ALA A 623 -42.37 -21.41 2.19
CA ALA A 623 -41.58 -22.45 1.57
C ALA A 623 -42.33 -23.20 0.45
N GLY A 624 -41.58 -23.64 -0.56
CA GLY A 624 -41.96 -24.71 -1.48
C GLY A 624 -42.18 -24.23 -2.91
N LEU A 625 -41.20 -24.50 -3.78
CA LEU A 625 -41.34 -25.13 -5.11
C LEU A 625 -39.97 -25.12 -5.81
N THR A 626 -39.42 -26.31 -6.04
CA THR A 626 -38.22 -26.54 -6.84
C THR A 626 -38.55 -26.52 -8.34
N PRO A 627 -37.85 -25.76 -9.18
CA PRO A 627 -38.01 -25.88 -10.63
C PRO A 627 -37.18 -27.07 -11.14
N THR A 628 -37.85 -27.97 -11.85
CA THR A 628 -37.23 -29.10 -12.54
C THR A 628 -36.65 -28.62 -13.87
N LEU A 629 -35.33 -28.66 -14.03
CA LEU A 629 -34.63 -28.36 -15.28
C LEU A 629 -34.63 -29.63 -16.15
N ILE A 630 -35.34 -29.61 -17.29
CA ILE A 630 -35.25 -30.67 -18.31
C ILE A 630 -34.18 -30.27 -19.32
N VAL A 631 -33.06 -30.99 -19.34
CA VAL A 631 -32.02 -30.89 -20.37
C VAL A 631 -32.03 -32.20 -21.17
N PRO A 632 -32.20 -32.19 -22.49
CA PRO A 632 -32.02 -33.39 -23.30
C PRO A 632 -30.51 -33.64 -23.55
N SER A 633 -30.02 -34.80 -23.13
CA SER A 633 -28.67 -35.29 -23.42
C SER A 633 -28.54 -35.78 -24.86
N PRO A 634 -27.47 -35.43 -25.61
CA PRO A 634 -27.13 -36.11 -26.85
C PRO A 634 -26.30 -37.37 -26.57
N THR A 635 -26.80 -38.52 -27.03
CA THR A 635 -26.11 -39.81 -27.02
C THR A 635 -25.00 -39.86 -28.08
N LEU A 636 -23.75 -40.13 -27.65
CA LEU A 636 -22.64 -40.51 -28.53
C LEU A 636 -22.63 -42.03 -28.79
N PRO A 637 -22.20 -42.50 -29.98
CA PRO A 637 -22.13 -43.93 -30.30
C PRO A 637 -20.91 -44.64 -29.68
N PRO A 638 -20.95 -45.98 -29.51
CA PRO A 638 -19.97 -46.73 -28.74
C PRO A 638 -18.66 -46.99 -29.50
N VAL A 639 -17.54 -46.83 -28.79
CA VAL A 639 -16.18 -47.19 -29.25
C VAL A 639 -15.91 -48.67 -28.92
N PRO A 640 -15.33 -49.46 -29.85
CA PRO A 640 -15.03 -50.88 -29.61
C PRO A 640 -13.76 -51.09 -28.75
N PRO A 641 -13.65 -52.20 -27.99
CA PRO A 641 -12.58 -52.41 -27.02
C PRO A 641 -11.25 -52.81 -27.69
N THR A 642 -10.18 -52.11 -27.33
CA THR A 642 -8.80 -52.47 -27.69
C THR A 642 -8.21 -53.47 -26.69
N VAL A 643 -7.59 -54.51 -27.26
CA VAL A 643 -6.95 -55.65 -26.61
C VAL A 643 -5.60 -55.23 -25.99
N PRO A 644 -5.22 -55.71 -24.77
CA PRO A 644 -3.92 -55.42 -24.19
C PRO A 644 -2.84 -56.36 -24.78
N PRO A 645 -1.60 -55.88 -25.04
CA PRO A 645 -0.53 -56.75 -25.51
C PRO A 645 0.11 -57.54 -24.36
N LEU A 646 0.45 -58.77 -24.72
CA LEU A 646 1.12 -59.81 -23.96
C LEU A 646 2.56 -59.40 -23.57
N LEU A 647 2.92 -59.58 -22.30
CA LEU A 647 4.29 -59.47 -21.80
C LEU A 647 5.10 -60.73 -22.15
N THR A 648 6.24 -60.55 -22.81
CA THR A 648 7.32 -61.55 -22.91
C THR A 648 8.52 -61.14 -22.05
N PRO A 649 9.16 -62.04 -21.29
CA PRO A 649 10.27 -61.69 -20.41
C PRO A 649 11.62 -61.77 -21.14
N LEU A 650 12.52 -60.83 -20.83
CA LEU A 650 13.95 -60.87 -21.18
C LEU A 650 14.81 -60.87 -19.90
N PRO A 651 16.05 -61.38 -19.98
CA PRO A 651 16.74 -62.00 -18.85
C PRO A 651 17.47 -61.01 -17.94
N VAL A 652 17.62 -61.44 -16.69
CA VAL A 652 18.32 -60.75 -15.60
C VAL A 652 19.85 -60.81 -15.83
N THR A 653 20.50 -59.65 -15.84
CA THR A 653 21.93 -59.49 -15.53
C THR A 653 22.09 -58.48 -14.37
N PRO A 654 23.07 -58.68 -13.46
CA PRO A 654 23.20 -57.90 -12.23
C PRO A 654 23.81 -56.50 -12.48
N PRO A 655 23.65 -55.55 -11.53
CA PRO A 655 23.83 -54.12 -11.80
C PRO A 655 25.29 -53.69 -11.67
N THR A 656 25.75 -52.91 -12.64
CA THR A 656 26.85 -51.94 -12.50
C THR A 656 26.19 -50.57 -12.38
N GLY A 657 26.40 -49.88 -11.24
CA GLY A 657 25.74 -48.60 -10.95
C GLY A 657 26.18 -47.47 -11.88
N PRO A 658 25.31 -46.48 -12.18
CA PRO A 658 25.72 -45.23 -12.79
C PRO A 658 25.98 -44.18 -11.71
N GLY A 659 27.13 -43.53 -11.83
CA GLY A 659 27.47 -42.31 -11.11
C GLY A 659 26.51 -41.18 -11.43
N LEU A 660 26.32 -40.32 -10.44
CA LEU A 660 25.60 -39.06 -10.56
C LEU A 660 26.36 -38.15 -11.53
N THR A 661 25.84 -37.96 -12.73
CA THR A 661 26.19 -36.81 -13.57
C THR A 661 25.43 -35.61 -13.04
N GLN A 662 26.11 -34.77 -12.28
CA GLN A 662 25.63 -33.45 -11.88
C GLN A 662 25.48 -32.60 -13.15
N ALA A 663 24.28 -32.07 -13.40
CA ALA A 663 24.04 -31.18 -14.53
C ALA A 663 24.89 -29.92 -14.37
N THR A 664 25.65 -29.54 -15.39
CA THR A 664 26.40 -28.28 -15.42
C THR A 664 25.40 -27.12 -15.39
N PRO A 665 25.43 -26.22 -14.41
CA PRO A 665 24.54 -25.07 -14.36
C PRO A 665 24.77 -24.14 -15.56
N THR A 666 23.70 -23.49 -16.02
CA THR A 666 23.78 -22.42 -17.03
C THR A 666 24.54 -21.22 -16.47
N PRO A 667 25.39 -20.53 -17.26
CA PRO A 667 26.30 -19.46 -16.80
C PRO A 667 25.67 -18.31 -15.98
N ASP A 668 24.35 -18.11 -16.03
CA ASP A 668 23.67 -16.97 -15.41
C ASP A 668 23.00 -17.27 -14.05
N ALA A 669 23.02 -18.53 -13.59
CA ALA A 669 22.33 -18.95 -12.37
C ALA A 669 23.14 -18.64 -11.09
N PHE A 670 22.46 -18.23 -10.03
CA PHE A 670 23.07 -18.11 -8.71
C PHE A 670 23.52 -19.48 -8.19
N ILE A 671 24.73 -19.54 -7.66
CA ILE A 671 25.30 -20.68 -6.96
C ILE A 671 25.03 -20.49 -5.47
N THR A 672 24.44 -21.49 -4.82
CA THR A 672 24.25 -21.51 -3.35
C THR A 672 25.14 -22.60 -2.74
N PRO A 673 26.35 -22.26 -2.25
CA PRO A 673 27.29 -23.25 -1.72
C PRO A 673 26.77 -23.91 -0.43
N ASP A 674 27.09 -25.18 -0.25
CA ASP A 674 26.79 -25.90 0.98
C ASP A 674 27.64 -25.34 2.14
N PRO A 675 27.08 -25.09 3.35
CA PRO A 675 27.84 -24.72 4.53
C PRO A 675 29.10 -25.58 4.78
N ALA A 676 29.07 -26.87 4.45
CA ALA A 676 30.18 -27.79 4.61
C ALA A 676 31.38 -27.50 3.68
N GLU A 677 31.20 -26.69 2.63
CA GLU A 677 32.28 -26.23 1.76
C GLU A 677 33.19 -25.20 2.46
N CYS A 678 32.81 -24.66 3.62
CA CYS A 678 33.66 -23.75 4.41
C CYS A 678 34.81 -24.52 5.10
N THR A 679 35.93 -24.67 4.40
CA THR A 679 37.11 -25.40 4.90
C THR A 679 38.30 -24.50 5.28
N ILE A 680 38.14 -23.18 5.20
CA ILE A 680 39.21 -22.23 5.51
C ILE A 680 39.34 -22.02 7.02
N THR A 681 40.58 -21.93 7.49
CA THR A 681 40.87 -21.65 8.90
C THR A 681 40.35 -20.26 9.28
N PRO A 682 39.51 -20.13 10.32
CA PRO A 682 39.02 -18.84 10.80
C PRO A 682 40.15 -17.90 11.20
N ARG A 683 39.96 -16.61 10.92
CA ARG A 683 40.79 -15.54 11.48
C ARG A 683 40.53 -15.42 12.98
N ALA A 684 41.55 -15.11 13.77
CA ALA A 684 41.38 -14.88 15.21
C ALA A 684 40.52 -13.62 15.46
N ALA A 685 39.59 -13.70 16.42
CA ALA A 685 38.70 -12.58 16.75
C ALA A 685 39.49 -11.33 17.19
N GLU A 686 40.59 -11.52 17.92
CA GLU A 686 41.47 -10.46 18.40
C GLU A 686 42.15 -9.71 17.24
N ALA A 687 42.49 -10.44 16.17
CA ALA A 687 43.07 -9.84 14.97
C ALA A 687 42.04 -8.93 14.29
N LEU A 688 40.77 -9.34 14.24
CA LEU A 688 39.68 -8.53 13.67
C LEU A 688 39.43 -7.27 14.52
N SER A 689 39.34 -7.42 15.85
CA SER A 689 39.17 -6.28 16.77
C SER A 689 40.32 -5.26 16.67
N SER A 690 41.54 -5.70 16.36
CA SER A 690 42.67 -4.80 16.15
C SER A 690 42.57 -3.96 14.87
N LEU A 691 41.85 -4.44 13.85
CA LEU A 691 41.63 -3.73 12.59
C LEU A 691 40.52 -2.68 12.70
N THR A 692 39.52 -2.89 13.56
CA THR A 692 38.38 -1.97 13.74
C THR A 692 38.66 -0.76 14.63
N ALA A 693 39.79 -0.72 15.34
CA ALA A 693 40.09 0.33 16.31
C ALA A 693 40.38 1.72 15.69
N SER A 694 40.66 1.78 14.38
CA SER A 694 40.87 3.02 13.64
C SER A 694 40.44 2.85 12.17
N PRO A 695 39.15 2.95 11.84
CA PRO A 695 38.72 3.00 10.44
C PRO A 695 39.36 4.22 9.78
N ASP A 696 39.86 4.08 8.54
CA ASP A 696 40.33 5.23 7.79
C ASP A 696 39.11 6.04 7.31
N PRO A 697 38.88 7.26 7.84
CA PRO A 697 37.69 8.05 7.49
C PRO A 697 37.67 8.44 6.01
N ALA A 698 38.83 8.51 5.36
CA ALA A 698 38.92 8.82 3.93
C ALA A 698 38.37 7.66 3.08
N VAL A 699 38.61 6.42 3.49
CA VAL A 699 38.12 5.22 2.80
C VAL A 699 36.62 5.05 3.01
N ILE A 700 36.12 5.27 4.23
CA ILE A 700 34.67 5.27 4.50
C ILE A 700 33.95 6.35 3.68
N GLY A 701 34.54 7.56 3.61
CA GLY A 701 33.99 8.67 2.81
C GLY A 701 33.94 8.35 1.32
N ALA A 702 35.00 7.72 0.78
CA ALA A 702 35.04 7.30 -0.63
C ALA A 702 33.98 6.24 -0.94
N PHE A 703 33.80 5.25 -0.07
CA PHE A 703 32.80 4.20 -0.23
C PHE A 703 31.36 4.73 -0.20
N ALA A 704 31.08 5.66 0.74
CA ALA A 704 29.77 6.31 0.81
C ALA A 704 29.44 7.11 -0.46
N VAL A 705 30.44 7.78 -1.05
CA VAL A 705 30.27 8.52 -2.32
C VAL A 705 30.05 7.57 -3.49
N ALA A 706 30.78 6.45 -3.57
CA ALA A 706 30.60 5.45 -4.63
C ALA A 706 29.19 4.83 -4.60
N SER A 707 28.72 4.42 -3.42
CA SER A 707 27.37 3.84 -3.25
C SER A 707 26.20 4.77 -3.63
N ALA A 708 26.47 6.08 -3.77
CA ALA A 708 25.47 7.09 -4.14
C ALA A 708 25.47 7.43 -5.64
N ALA A 709 26.44 6.94 -6.42
CA ALA A 709 26.53 7.21 -7.85
C ALA A 709 25.65 6.23 -8.68
N PRO A 710 24.86 6.71 -9.66
CA PRO A 710 24.09 5.82 -10.52
C PRO A 710 24.99 5.10 -11.55
N GLY A 711 25.15 3.79 -11.37
CA GLY A 711 25.94 2.90 -12.24
C GLY A 711 27.18 2.36 -11.51
N LEU A 712 27.68 1.19 -11.94
CA LEU A 712 28.88 0.57 -11.36
C LEU A 712 30.14 1.09 -12.07
N ASP A 713 31.08 1.69 -11.34
CA ASP A 713 32.40 2.04 -11.88
C ASP A 713 33.35 0.85 -11.80
N ILE A 714 33.53 0.16 -12.93
CA ILE A 714 34.43 -0.99 -13.04
C ILE A 714 35.78 -0.50 -13.57
N PRO A 715 36.88 -0.61 -12.81
CA PRO A 715 38.19 -0.18 -13.28
C PRO A 715 38.55 -0.75 -14.64
N ALA A 716 39.20 0.08 -15.46
CA ALA A 716 39.66 -0.34 -16.78
C ALA A 716 40.76 -1.41 -16.66
N GLY A 717 40.53 -2.56 -17.30
CA GLY A 717 41.44 -3.70 -17.34
C GLY A 717 41.16 -4.58 -18.55
N ILE A 718 41.97 -5.61 -18.75
CA ILE A 718 41.70 -6.64 -19.77
C ILE A 718 40.83 -7.74 -19.16
N PRO A 719 39.88 -8.36 -19.90
CA PRO A 719 39.16 -9.52 -19.41
C PRO A 719 40.13 -10.60 -18.90
N ALA A 720 39.86 -11.15 -17.73
CA ALA A 720 40.68 -12.19 -17.14
C ALA A 720 40.59 -13.50 -17.96
N ASP A 721 41.65 -14.30 -17.93
CA ASP A 721 41.62 -15.63 -18.54
C ASP A 721 40.76 -16.60 -17.73
N GLU A 722 40.43 -17.76 -18.33
CA GLU A 722 39.57 -18.77 -17.72
C GLU A 722 40.13 -19.32 -16.40
N ALA A 723 41.47 -19.38 -16.27
CA ALA A 723 42.09 -19.87 -15.05
C ALA A 723 41.90 -18.88 -13.90
N ILE A 724 42.10 -17.59 -14.15
CA ILE A 724 41.85 -16.53 -13.17
C ILE A 724 40.35 -16.47 -12.82
N MET A 725 39.46 -16.48 -13.82
CA MET A 725 38.00 -16.47 -13.56
C MET A 725 37.58 -17.59 -12.62
N ARG A 726 38.09 -18.82 -12.85
CA ARG A 726 37.78 -19.98 -12.00
C ARG A 726 38.26 -19.81 -10.56
N VAL A 727 39.47 -19.28 -10.36
CA VAL A 727 40.01 -19.04 -9.01
C VAL A 727 39.22 -17.95 -8.27
N ILE A 728 38.76 -16.92 -8.99
CA ILE A 728 37.91 -15.86 -8.42
C ILE A 728 36.53 -16.42 -8.03
N GLU A 729 35.91 -17.24 -8.88
CA GLU A 729 34.64 -17.93 -8.55
C GLU A 729 34.80 -18.85 -7.33
N ASP A 730 35.88 -19.62 -7.25
CA ASP A 730 36.18 -20.49 -6.10
C ASP A 730 36.37 -19.68 -4.81
N THR A 731 36.95 -18.47 -4.91
CA THR A 731 37.11 -17.55 -3.76
C THR A 731 35.74 -17.10 -3.23
N TYR A 732 34.83 -16.66 -4.11
CA TYR A 732 33.48 -16.26 -3.73
C TYR A 732 32.59 -17.42 -3.28
N ARG A 733 32.78 -18.62 -3.84
CA ARG A 733 32.14 -19.86 -3.39
C ARG A 733 32.50 -20.17 -1.95
N LEU A 734 33.80 -20.20 -1.64
CA LEU A 734 34.30 -20.50 -0.29
C LEU A 734 33.85 -19.45 0.72
N MET A 735 33.87 -18.17 0.33
CA MET A 735 33.36 -17.06 1.13
C MET A 735 31.87 -17.24 1.48
N THR A 736 31.04 -17.47 0.47
CA THR A 736 29.59 -17.63 0.63
C THR A 736 29.25 -18.88 1.43
N ALA A 737 30.00 -19.98 1.25
CA ALA A 737 29.89 -21.18 2.08
C ALA A 737 30.14 -20.89 3.57
N CYS A 738 31.14 -20.06 3.89
CA CYS A 738 31.44 -19.69 5.27
C CYS A 738 30.35 -18.82 5.90
N PHE A 739 29.78 -17.88 5.17
CA PHE A 739 28.59 -17.14 5.65
C PHE A 739 27.37 -18.06 5.83
N ASN A 740 27.19 -19.06 4.96
CA ASN A 740 26.14 -20.07 5.09
C ASN A 740 26.37 -21.03 6.27
N ALA A 741 27.62 -21.26 6.66
CA ALA A 741 27.98 -22.00 7.87
C ALA A 741 27.83 -21.20 9.17
N GLY A 742 27.51 -19.90 9.06
CA GLY A 742 27.52 -18.98 10.18
C GLY A 742 28.92 -18.66 10.68
N ASN A 743 29.97 -18.98 9.92
CA ASN A 743 31.37 -18.81 10.30
C ASN A 743 31.99 -17.57 9.65
N ASP A 744 31.59 -16.40 10.13
CA ASP A 744 32.02 -15.12 9.55
C ASP A 744 33.54 -14.91 9.68
N LEU A 745 34.17 -15.43 10.73
CA LEU A 745 35.62 -15.36 10.92
C LEU A 745 36.39 -16.17 9.86
N ALA A 746 35.84 -17.28 9.40
CA ALA A 746 36.36 -18.05 8.27
C ALA A 746 36.14 -17.31 6.95
N ALA A 747 34.98 -16.67 6.76
CA ALA A 747 34.78 -15.80 5.62
C ALA A 747 35.87 -14.71 5.61
N TYR A 748 36.00 -13.91 6.68
CA TYR A 748 36.98 -12.82 6.78
C TYR A 748 38.46 -13.22 6.63
N ALA A 749 38.79 -14.52 6.65
CA ALA A 749 40.11 -15.01 6.29
C ALA A 749 40.43 -14.88 4.77
N LEU A 750 39.43 -14.57 3.94
CA LEU A 750 39.55 -14.31 2.50
C LEU A 750 39.73 -12.83 2.15
N TRP A 751 39.77 -11.94 3.14
CA TRP A 751 40.06 -10.52 2.94
C TRP A 751 41.47 -10.18 3.41
N THR A 752 42.10 -9.21 2.76
CA THR A 752 43.31 -8.57 3.29
C THR A 752 42.96 -7.70 4.50
N ASP A 753 43.96 -7.29 5.26
CA ASP A 753 43.74 -6.36 6.37
C ASP A 753 43.23 -5.00 5.88
N ASP A 754 43.69 -4.55 4.70
CA ASP A 754 43.25 -3.30 4.09
C ASP A 754 41.78 -3.40 3.66
N GLY A 755 41.38 -4.53 3.07
CA GLY A 755 39.98 -4.80 2.70
C GLY A 755 39.04 -4.85 3.90
N LEU A 756 39.46 -5.44 5.02
CA LEU A 756 38.63 -5.47 6.24
C LEU A 756 38.49 -4.10 6.91
N ARG A 757 39.47 -3.20 6.79
CA ARG A 757 39.35 -1.84 7.36
C ARG A 757 38.30 -0.99 6.66
N GLN A 758 37.87 -1.36 5.45
CA GLN A 758 36.82 -0.66 4.71
C GLN A 758 35.42 -0.95 5.29
N PHE A 759 35.28 -2.04 6.03
CA PHE A 759 34.02 -2.48 6.62
C PHE A 759 34.07 -2.39 8.15
N GLN A 760 32.96 -1.99 8.77
CA GLN A 760 32.80 -2.12 10.22
C GLN A 760 32.49 -3.58 10.59
N VAL A 761 33.50 -4.45 10.50
CA VAL A 761 33.38 -5.88 10.82
C VAL A 761 33.55 -6.11 12.31
N SER A 762 32.45 -6.39 13.02
CA SER A 762 32.53 -6.85 14.42
C SER A 762 32.60 -8.37 14.47
N PRO A 763 33.45 -8.97 15.34
CA PRO A 763 33.41 -10.41 15.54
C PRO A 763 32.02 -10.81 16.04
N PRO A 764 31.39 -11.84 15.45
CA PRO A 764 30.04 -12.24 15.83
C PRO A 764 30.00 -12.68 17.30
N ALA A 765 28.96 -12.25 18.03
CA ALA A 765 28.72 -12.65 19.41
C ALA A 765 27.85 -13.91 19.45
N GLY A 766 28.31 -14.97 20.12
CA GLY A 766 27.54 -16.18 20.37
C GLY A 766 27.98 -17.42 19.59
N ALA A 767 27.22 -18.51 19.75
CA ALA A 767 27.49 -19.78 19.07
C ALA A 767 27.06 -19.69 17.60
N GLN A 768 27.98 -19.98 16.69
CA GLN A 768 27.73 -20.00 15.26
C GLN A 768 27.03 -21.30 14.85
N ALA A 769 25.94 -21.19 14.08
CA ALA A 769 25.20 -22.31 13.52
C ALA A 769 24.98 -22.10 12.02
N PRO A 770 24.96 -23.18 11.19
CA PRO A 770 24.64 -23.07 9.78
C PRO A 770 23.24 -22.48 9.55
N ARG A 771 23.13 -21.64 8.52
CA ARG A 771 21.86 -21.04 8.10
C ARG A 771 20.90 -22.11 7.55
N PRO A 772 19.59 -22.02 7.86
CA PRO A 772 18.56 -22.84 7.21
C PRO A 772 18.64 -22.73 5.69
N GLU A 773 18.28 -23.79 4.96
CA GLU A 773 18.42 -23.86 3.49
C GLU A 773 17.75 -22.68 2.76
N GLY A 774 16.58 -22.24 3.21
CA GLY A 774 15.87 -21.08 2.64
C GLY A 774 16.50 -19.72 2.93
N GLU A 775 17.43 -19.63 3.89
CA GLU A 775 18.11 -18.38 4.29
C GLU A 775 19.56 -18.30 3.81
N ARG A 776 20.02 -19.30 3.03
CA ARG A 776 21.38 -19.36 2.52
C ARG A 776 21.61 -18.28 1.47
N PHE A 777 22.80 -17.69 1.51
CA PHE A 777 23.28 -16.80 0.48
C PHE A 777 23.62 -17.57 -0.79
N GLY A 778 23.25 -16.99 -1.93
CA GLY A 778 23.73 -17.36 -3.24
C GLY A 778 24.68 -16.29 -3.80
N PHE A 779 25.49 -16.64 -4.78
CA PHE A 779 26.32 -15.67 -5.50
C PHE A 779 26.42 -16.02 -6.99
N ARG A 780 26.79 -15.05 -7.82
CA ARG A 780 27.30 -15.28 -9.18
C ARG A 780 28.32 -14.21 -9.55
N VAL A 781 29.35 -14.59 -10.30
CA VAL A 781 30.36 -13.66 -10.81
C VAL A 781 29.98 -13.28 -12.24
N THR A 782 29.84 -11.98 -12.52
CA THR A 782 29.35 -11.49 -13.82
C THR A 782 30.47 -10.97 -14.70
N GLU A 783 31.53 -10.40 -14.12
CA GLU A 783 32.68 -9.89 -14.86
C GLU A 783 33.96 -9.97 -14.05
N VAL A 784 35.09 -10.30 -14.70
CA VAL A 784 36.42 -10.32 -14.09
C VAL A 784 37.43 -9.68 -15.03
N ARG A 785 38.19 -8.69 -14.54
CA ARG A 785 39.24 -7.98 -15.29
C ARG A 785 40.57 -8.04 -14.56
N THR A 786 41.65 -8.30 -15.29
CA THR A 786 43.02 -8.13 -14.80
C THR A 786 43.45 -6.68 -15.03
N LEU A 787 43.88 -6.00 -13.97
CA LEU A 787 44.32 -4.62 -13.99
C LEU A 787 45.81 -4.50 -14.35
N PRO A 788 46.28 -3.33 -14.83
CA PRO A 788 47.70 -3.13 -15.19
C PRO A 788 48.69 -3.32 -14.03
N ASP A 789 48.23 -3.18 -12.78
CA ASP A 789 49.03 -3.36 -11.57
C ASP A 789 49.08 -4.81 -11.07
N GLY A 790 48.41 -5.74 -11.77
CA GLY A 790 48.35 -7.16 -11.43
C GLY A 790 47.23 -7.55 -10.48
N ARG A 791 46.42 -6.59 -9.98
CA ARG A 791 45.18 -6.90 -9.24
C ARG A 791 44.07 -7.36 -10.19
N VAL A 792 43.03 -7.94 -9.62
CA VAL A 792 41.85 -8.41 -10.35
C VAL A 792 40.62 -7.65 -9.87
N ALA A 793 39.89 -6.99 -10.77
CA ALA A 793 38.57 -6.44 -10.48
C ALA A 793 37.50 -7.49 -10.79
N ALA A 794 36.61 -7.76 -9.85
CA ALA A 794 35.49 -8.68 -10.01
C ALA A 794 34.16 -7.98 -9.73
N VAL A 795 33.20 -8.16 -10.62
CA VAL A 795 31.79 -7.81 -10.44
C VAL A 795 31.05 -9.08 -10.09
N TRP A 796 30.34 -9.07 -8.97
CA TRP A 796 29.57 -10.23 -8.54
C TRP A 796 28.28 -9.80 -7.84
N ASP A 797 27.26 -10.63 -8.03
CA ASP A 797 25.97 -10.45 -7.37
C ASP A 797 25.90 -11.40 -6.18
N GLN A 798 25.46 -10.88 -5.05
CA GLN A 798 25.04 -11.64 -3.89
C GLN A 798 23.51 -11.73 -3.86
N LEU A 799 22.98 -12.91 -3.59
CA LEU A 799 21.58 -13.15 -3.30
C LEU A 799 21.43 -13.51 -1.83
N ALA A 800 20.60 -12.78 -1.11
CA ALA A 800 20.18 -13.05 0.26
C ALA A 800 18.68 -13.35 0.31
N PHE A 801 18.19 -13.84 1.46
CA PHE A 801 16.78 -14.26 1.66
C PHE A 801 15.73 -13.22 1.20
N ARG A 802 16.07 -11.93 1.13
CA ARG A 802 15.14 -10.85 0.74
C ARG A 802 15.75 -9.73 -0.10
N SER A 803 17.01 -9.86 -0.50
CA SER A 803 17.71 -8.80 -1.22
C SER A 803 18.76 -9.39 -2.15
N SER A 804 19.13 -8.63 -3.17
CA SER A 804 20.36 -8.88 -3.92
C SER A 804 21.21 -7.62 -3.87
N ALA A 805 22.53 -7.77 -3.95
CA ALA A 805 23.46 -6.66 -4.03
C ALA A 805 24.53 -6.98 -5.07
N THR A 806 24.94 -6.00 -5.86
CA THR A 806 26.05 -6.13 -6.80
C THR A 806 27.26 -5.39 -6.26
N PHE A 807 28.39 -6.08 -6.21
CA PHE A 807 29.65 -5.57 -5.68
C PHE A 807 30.68 -5.46 -6.80
N VAL A 808 31.51 -4.41 -6.74
CA VAL A 808 32.76 -4.30 -7.49
C VAL A 808 33.92 -4.36 -6.50
N GLN A 809 34.73 -5.40 -6.59
CA GLN A 809 35.83 -5.65 -5.65
C GLN A 809 37.15 -5.82 -6.37
N LEU A 810 38.23 -5.33 -5.75
CA LEU A 810 39.59 -5.67 -6.15
C LEU A 810 40.12 -6.79 -5.30
N LEU A 811 40.77 -7.74 -5.96
CA LEU A 811 41.44 -8.86 -5.35
C LEU A 811 42.93 -8.83 -5.67
N VAL A 812 43.74 -9.15 -4.66
CA VAL A 812 45.19 -9.27 -4.77
C VAL A 812 45.61 -10.70 -4.49
N GLN A 813 46.62 -11.20 -5.21
CA GLN A 813 47.14 -12.54 -4.99
C GLN A 813 48.11 -12.53 -3.80
N GLN A 814 47.82 -13.31 -2.76
CA GLN A 814 48.67 -13.53 -1.58
C GLN A 814 48.70 -15.03 -1.25
N ASP A 815 49.87 -15.59 -0.98
CA ASP A 815 50.04 -17.00 -0.60
C ASP A 815 49.29 -18.01 -1.49
N ASN A 816 49.38 -17.84 -2.82
CA ASN A 816 48.72 -18.64 -3.85
C ASN A 816 47.17 -18.60 -3.85
N ARG A 817 46.55 -17.61 -3.23
CA ARG A 817 45.10 -17.36 -3.30
C ARG A 817 44.82 -15.90 -3.62
N TYR A 818 43.67 -15.61 -4.19
CA TYR A 818 43.18 -14.24 -4.30
C TYR A 818 42.46 -13.87 -3.02
N MET A 819 42.76 -12.67 -2.51
CA MET A 819 42.15 -12.11 -1.31
C MET A 819 41.48 -10.80 -1.67
N ILE A 820 40.30 -10.55 -1.10
CA ILE A 820 39.54 -9.31 -1.30
C ILE A 820 40.29 -8.17 -0.61
N ASP A 821 40.75 -7.22 -1.39
CA ASP A 821 41.63 -6.13 -0.98
C ASP A 821 40.89 -4.81 -0.83
N GLU A 822 39.90 -4.57 -1.70
CA GLU A 822 39.14 -3.32 -1.74
C GLU A 822 37.73 -3.58 -2.30
N THR A 823 36.72 -2.87 -1.79
CA THR A 823 35.39 -2.80 -2.40
C THR A 823 35.19 -1.39 -2.93
N ILE A 824 35.19 -1.24 -4.24
CA ILE A 824 35.19 0.06 -4.91
C ILE A 824 33.77 0.61 -5.01
N ASP A 825 32.81 -0.28 -5.28
CA ASP A 825 31.44 0.11 -5.57
C ASP A 825 30.44 -0.95 -5.11
N LEU A 826 29.25 -0.50 -4.76
CA LEU A 826 28.15 -1.30 -4.26
C LEU A 826 26.84 -0.74 -4.79
N ALA A 827 26.21 -1.48 -5.70
CA ALA A 827 24.84 -1.23 -6.09
C ALA A 827 23.92 -2.17 -5.31
N ILE A 828 23.23 -1.62 -4.32
CA ILE A 828 22.06 -2.29 -3.75
C ILE A 828 20.88 -1.84 -4.61
N PRO A 829 20.32 -2.69 -5.50
CA PRO A 829 19.05 -2.36 -6.14
C PRO A 829 18.09 -1.94 -5.04
N ALA A 830 17.47 -0.76 -5.17
CA ALA A 830 16.61 -0.19 -4.16
C ALA A 830 15.62 -1.25 -3.68
N VAL A 831 15.91 -1.82 -2.51
CA VAL A 831 14.95 -2.66 -1.81
C VAL A 831 13.91 -1.67 -1.36
N SER A 832 12.69 -1.78 -1.89
CA SER A 832 11.54 -1.13 -1.28
C SER A 832 11.50 -1.58 0.18
N ASP A 833 11.89 -0.68 1.08
CA ASP A 833 12.21 -0.91 2.49
C ASP A 833 11.18 -1.83 3.17
N PRO A 834 11.54 -3.00 3.72
CA PRO A 834 10.69 -3.68 4.68
C PRO A 834 10.73 -2.84 5.97
N GLY A 835 9.55 -2.47 6.48
CA GLY A 835 9.40 -1.54 7.62
C GLY A 835 10.26 -1.88 8.85
N PRO A 836 10.45 -0.92 9.77
CA PRO A 836 11.39 -1.04 10.87
C PRO A 836 11.02 -2.23 11.78
N ALA A 837 11.93 -3.19 11.90
CA ALA A 837 11.88 -4.17 12.99
C ALA A 837 12.17 -3.46 14.32
N SER A 838 11.31 -3.68 15.31
CA SER A 838 11.51 -3.20 16.69
C SER A 838 12.83 -3.72 17.27
N PRO A 839 13.61 -2.90 17.99
CA PRO A 839 14.76 -3.38 18.73
C PRO A 839 14.29 -4.22 19.93
N THR A 840 14.67 -5.50 19.96
CA THR A 840 14.61 -6.32 21.17
C THR A 840 15.51 -5.71 22.24
N ALA A 841 14.90 -5.13 23.27
CA ALA A 841 15.58 -4.66 24.47
C ALA A 841 16.06 -5.87 25.29
N GLY A 842 17.37 -6.14 25.23
CA GLY A 842 18.05 -6.98 26.20
C GLY A 842 18.41 -6.15 27.44
N SER A 843 17.64 -6.27 28.51
CA SER A 843 18.02 -5.78 29.83
C SER A 843 19.15 -6.63 30.40
N GLY A 844 20.29 -6.01 30.72
CA GLY A 844 21.38 -6.61 31.49
C GLY A 844 22.10 -5.56 32.31
N ALA A 845 21.77 -5.48 33.59
CA ALA A 845 22.44 -4.64 34.58
C ALA A 845 23.82 -5.21 34.96
N SER A 846 24.85 -4.34 35.02
CA SER A 846 25.84 -4.20 36.12
C SER A 846 27.16 -3.61 35.61
N GLY A 847 27.64 -2.52 36.26
CA GLY A 847 29.01 -2.00 36.11
C GLY A 847 29.07 -0.50 35.85
#